data_AF-A0AAU6SE18-F1
#
_entry.id   AF-A0AAU6SE18-F1
#
_cell.length_a   1.000
_cell.length_b   1.000
_cell.length_c   1.000
_cell.angle_alpha   90.00
_cell.angle_beta   90.00
_cell.angle_gamma   90.00
#
_symmetry.space_group_name_H-M   'P 1'
#
loop_
_entity.id
_entity.type
_entity.pdbx_description
1 polymer ?
#
loop_
_entity_poly.entity_id
_entity_poly.type
_entity_poly.pdbx_seq_one_letter_code
_entity_poly.pdbx_strand_id
1 'polypeptide(L)'
;MSLAAAFRGGGAIASKEMRDMQKLIRILGVGLAASLIGAPAFATPAVASQEKFAWSTKYEAEDAIELRGEVHRSDGIADQPAEMTSPLTGYSGRGFLDFADPVPSAAWQGSIPAGTVGAKYVIDVPRAGNYRLKFVYNNPGTKWAGSRNVRDERNMRINVNGPDYLGAEGWVGWMIFSVSGYNSSAEPGATQTPATIGQNTVWNTNYMNAPLQQGKNDLRMSIEAPPGQGVYDGPNLDYIEVEWIDDRYPVSEDVPVKKDAFTHPGIYQTADNLTALKTAIGWQASVWAGGYAQLASSNLASFNYSRPDGYYEVVERGPYNNPNRGASQFTNDATAVHYNALQWYLTGDARHARKAIELLNGWSAALKSVVNNDAKLLVAMSGRHFVSGAEILKHVYNVDPTVPAADRWQAADIERFDSLVRNVFYEGTVAGYYPQANGNWDALITGANMAFGVYLDDHEIFNEALRQFYRGDVVPGSASMGSLANYIYPTGESQESSRDVGHWGMGLEGLGYSAEISLNQGLDIFGAYDSRLLNGANYFGTYNLSNTGLPVASETFVSDRGRGTVSTPLFEILANYYTGHPASHDLTTVERVLHEKFRSGSRLIDTLVFQDAPSDKVRPVVSLVSPATHGPSATAQIHIDATDDRGLARVIAEIYKDGKLVSSTETPANGETSATHQADIALPDGQYILKYRAEDVAGNSAHAGTFGFKIRASGSA
;
A
#
# COMPACT_ATOMS: atom_id res chain seq x y z
N MET A 1 9.69 -17.94 45.99
CA MET A 1 9.54 -19.31 46.56
C MET A 1 9.66 -20.29 45.40
N SER A 2 10.88 -20.79 45.16
CA SER A 2 11.27 -22.22 45.22
C SER A 2 10.70 -23.03 44.04
N LEU A 3 11.51 -23.50 43.08
CA LEU A 3 12.37 -24.65 43.31
C LEU A 3 13.62 -24.62 42.39
N ALA A 4 14.79 -24.64 43.03
CA ALA A 4 16.05 -25.12 42.48
C ALA A 4 16.47 -26.31 43.33
N ALA A 5 16.67 -27.50 42.74
CA ALA A 5 17.55 -28.57 43.23
C ALA A 5 17.44 -29.85 42.37
N ALA A 6 18.56 -30.20 41.72
CA ALA A 6 19.05 -31.53 41.29
C ALA A 6 19.77 -31.31 39.95
N PHE A 7 21.09 -31.27 39.83
CA PHE A 7 22.06 -32.30 40.22
C PHE A 7 23.45 -31.68 40.38
N ARG A 8 24.19 -32.08 41.44
CA ARG A 8 25.66 -32.04 41.49
C ARG A 8 26.16 -33.47 41.72
N GLY A 9 27.05 -33.92 40.85
CA GLY A 9 27.85 -35.13 40.99
C GLY A 9 28.86 -35.18 39.85
N GLY A 10 30.10 -34.78 40.12
CA GLY A 10 31.15 -34.67 39.12
C GLY A 10 31.77 -36.03 38.74
N GLY A 11 32.42 -36.06 37.57
CA GLY A 11 33.24 -37.17 37.13
C GLY A 11 33.50 -37.13 35.63
N ALA A 12 34.72 -36.70 35.26
CA ALA A 12 35.15 -36.51 33.89
C ALA A 12 35.15 -37.81 33.05
N ILE A 13 34.36 -37.85 31.98
CA ILE A 13 34.64 -38.64 30.76
C ILE A 13 34.20 -37.80 29.55
N ALA A 14 34.99 -36.79 29.22
CA ALA A 14 34.94 -36.12 27.93
C ALA A 14 36.12 -36.64 27.10
N SER A 15 35.88 -37.46 26.07
CA SER A 15 36.79 -37.52 24.90
C SER A 15 36.36 -38.39 23.72
N LYS A 16 35.21 -39.09 23.74
CA LYS A 16 34.75 -39.91 22.59
C LYS A 16 33.43 -39.41 22.00
N GLU A 17 32.42 -39.16 22.83
CA GLU A 17 31.09 -38.71 22.35
C GLU A 17 31.08 -37.30 21.73
N MET A 18 31.88 -36.35 22.24
CA MET A 18 32.02 -35.03 21.60
C MET A 18 32.75 -35.07 20.24
N ARG A 19 33.63 -36.07 20.02
CA ARG A 19 34.33 -36.23 18.73
C ARG A 19 33.46 -36.91 17.68
N ASP A 20 32.53 -37.75 18.10
CA ASP A 20 31.54 -38.36 17.22
C ASP A 20 30.39 -37.38 16.88
N MET A 21 30.04 -36.48 17.81
CA MET A 21 29.05 -35.42 17.56
C MET A 21 29.55 -34.34 16.58
N GLN A 22 30.84 -33.97 16.64
CA GLN A 22 31.46 -33.06 15.65
C GLN A 22 31.68 -33.71 14.27
N LYS A 23 31.76 -35.04 14.19
CA LYS A 23 31.81 -35.77 12.91
C LYS A 23 30.42 -35.94 12.28
N LEU A 24 29.36 -36.07 13.07
CA LEU A 24 27.98 -36.09 12.54
C LEU A 24 27.59 -34.73 11.96
N ILE A 25 28.04 -33.62 12.57
CA ILE A 25 27.76 -32.25 12.09
C ILE A 25 28.54 -31.91 10.80
N ARG A 26 29.64 -32.61 10.49
CA ARG A 26 30.42 -32.41 9.25
C ARG A 26 30.03 -33.33 8.09
N ILE A 27 29.24 -34.38 8.32
CA ILE A 27 28.80 -35.33 7.27
C ILE A 27 27.37 -35.03 6.78
N LEU A 28 26.61 -34.19 7.49
CA LEU A 28 25.26 -33.74 7.11
C LEU A 28 25.21 -32.31 6.55
N GLY A 29 26.35 -31.79 6.07
CA GLY A 29 26.40 -30.54 5.32
C GLY A 29 26.07 -30.77 3.84
N VAL A 30 24.83 -30.46 3.45
CA VAL A 30 24.37 -29.84 2.18
C VAL A 30 22.91 -30.22 1.93
N GLY A 31 22.05 -29.20 1.85
CA GLY A 31 20.79 -29.26 1.11
C GLY A 31 19.52 -29.24 1.96
N LEU A 32 18.68 -28.22 1.72
CA LEU A 32 17.33 -28.01 2.26
C LEU A 32 17.24 -27.66 3.76
N ALA A 33 17.56 -26.41 4.07
CA ALA A 33 16.61 -25.58 4.81
C ALA A 33 15.90 -24.68 3.80
N ALA A 34 15.14 -25.28 2.89
CA ALA A 34 14.01 -24.58 2.33
C ALA A 34 13.00 -24.47 3.48
N SER A 35 12.59 -23.26 3.77
CA SER A 35 11.51 -22.91 4.68
C SER A 35 10.24 -23.67 4.30
N LEU A 36 10.15 -24.92 4.73
CA LEU A 36 8.92 -25.67 4.94
C LEU A 36 8.57 -25.52 6.43
N ILE A 37 8.51 -24.26 6.89
CA ILE A 37 7.43 -23.94 7.81
C ILE A 37 6.22 -24.06 6.90
N GLY A 38 5.52 -25.19 6.97
CA GLY A 38 4.15 -25.21 6.50
C GLY A 38 3.49 -24.05 7.21
N ALA A 39 3.20 -22.97 6.47
CA ALA A 39 2.33 -21.93 6.97
C ALA A 39 1.16 -22.70 7.58
N PRO A 40 0.83 -22.46 8.87
CA PRO A 40 -0.43 -22.98 9.36
C PRO A 40 -1.46 -22.56 8.31
N ALA A 41 -2.33 -23.47 7.91
CA ALA A 41 -3.49 -23.08 7.12
C ALA A 41 -4.17 -21.99 7.93
N PHE A 42 -3.86 -20.73 7.61
CA PHE A 42 -4.36 -19.60 8.33
C PHE A 42 -5.81 -19.62 7.97
N ALA A 43 -6.62 -20.00 8.95
CA ALA A 43 -8.05 -19.91 8.83
C ALA A 43 -8.31 -18.45 8.45
N THR A 44 -8.74 -18.23 7.20
CA THR A 44 -9.65 -17.13 6.95
C THR A 44 -10.68 -17.24 8.07
N PRO A 45 -10.92 -16.20 8.88
CA PRO A 45 -12.12 -16.18 9.67
C PRO A 45 -13.24 -16.12 8.63
N ALA A 46 -13.67 -17.29 8.16
CA ALA A 46 -15.01 -17.51 7.66
C ALA A 46 -15.87 -17.02 8.81
N VAL A 47 -16.37 -15.78 8.68
CA VAL A 47 -17.16 -15.03 9.68
C VAL A 47 -17.89 -16.02 10.58
N ALA A 48 -17.31 -16.33 11.75
CA ALA A 48 -17.75 -17.50 12.48
C ALA A 48 -19.09 -17.16 13.14
N SER A 49 -20.13 -17.90 12.76
CA SER A 49 -21.32 -18.18 13.57
C SER A 49 -22.12 -17.01 14.17
N GLN A 50 -22.09 -15.79 13.60
CA GLN A 50 -23.17 -14.85 13.91
C GLN A 50 -24.50 -15.40 13.39
N GLU A 51 -25.57 -15.28 14.18
CA GLU A 51 -26.94 -15.61 13.75
C GLU A 51 -27.23 -14.82 12.48
N LYS A 52 -27.39 -15.53 11.36
CA LYS A 52 -27.74 -14.88 10.10
C LYS A 52 -29.13 -14.29 10.23
N PHE A 53 -29.20 -12.97 10.06
CA PHE A 53 -30.45 -12.23 10.16
C PHE A 53 -30.65 -11.43 8.88
N ALA A 54 -31.44 -11.98 7.96
CA ALA A 54 -31.80 -11.27 6.75
C ALA A 54 -32.96 -10.32 7.04
N TRP A 55 -32.70 -9.02 6.92
CA TRP A 55 -33.73 -7.99 6.98
C TRP A 55 -33.35 -6.84 6.05
N SER A 56 -34.32 -6.41 5.25
CA SER A 56 -34.24 -5.15 4.54
C SER A 56 -35.61 -4.50 4.47
N THR A 57 -35.64 -3.19 4.31
CA THR A 57 -36.86 -2.45 4.03
C THR A 57 -36.56 -1.27 3.12
N LYS A 58 -37.59 -0.82 2.41
CA LYS A 58 -37.50 0.31 1.49
C LYS A 58 -38.29 1.48 2.04
N TYR A 59 -37.69 2.66 1.97
CA TYR A 59 -38.33 3.95 2.22
C TYR A 59 -38.34 4.72 0.91
N GLU A 60 -39.52 4.91 0.33
CA GLU A 60 -39.64 5.69 -0.91
C GLU A 60 -39.25 7.15 -0.60
N ALA A 61 -38.69 7.87 -1.56
CA ALA A 61 -38.21 9.22 -1.30
C ALA A 61 -39.36 10.14 -0.83
N GLU A 62 -40.59 9.92 -1.33
CA GLU A 62 -41.77 10.64 -0.88
C GLU A 62 -42.19 10.35 0.58
N ASP A 63 -41.66 9.30 1.22
CA ASP A 63 -41.95 8.99 2.63
C ASP A 63 -41.23 9.93 3.61
N ALA A 64 -40.43 10.87 3.10
CA ALA A 64 -39.82 11.92 3.91
C ALA A 64 -40.88 12.65 4.75
N ILE A 65 -40.69 12.65 6.07
CA ILE A 65 -41.60 13.24 7.04
C ILE A 65 -41.36 14.74 7.23
N GLU A 66 -40.22 15.22 6.77
CA GLU A 66 -39.81 16.63 6.81
C GLU A 66 -38.97 16.92 5.57
N LEU A 67 -39.25 18.06 4.94
CA LEU A 67 -38.43 18.63 3.88
C LEU A 67 -37.95 20.01 4.35
N ARG A 68 -36.71 20.34 4.07
CA ARG A 68 -36.07 21.61 4.43
C ARG A 68 -35.52 22.26 3.16
N GLY A 69 -35.77 23.56 2.98
CA GLY A 69 -35.27 24.31 1.83
C GLY A 69 -35.95 23.95 0.51
N GLU A 70 -35.22 24.12 -0.58
CA GLU A 70 -35.69 23.85 -1.95
C GLU A 70 -35.62 22.35 -2.28
N VAL A 71 -36.50 21.55 -1.66
CA VAL A 71 -36.71 20.14 -2.05
C VAL A 71 -38.05 20.02 -2.75
N HIS A 72 -38.03 19.57 -4.00
CA HIS A 72 -39.21 19.41 -4.84
C HIS A 72 -39.63 17.94 -4.91
N ARG A 73 -40.94 17.70 -4.77
CA ARG A 73 -41.56 16.40 -5.01
C ARG A 73 -42.00 16.33 -6.46
N SER A 74 -41.47 15.37 -7.21
CA SER A 74 -41.94 15.06 -8.55
C SER A 74 -42.86 13.83 -8.49
N ASP A 75 -44.12 14.01 -8.09
CA ASP A 75 -45.13 12.94 -7.93
C ASP A 75 -45.65 12.38 -9.28
N GLY A 76 -45.05 12.81 -10.39
CA GLY A 76 -45.33 12.34 -11.75
C GLY A 76 -44.51 13.07 -12.81
N ILE A 77 -44.56 12.59 -14.06
CA ILE A 77 -43.89 13.23 -15.21
C ILE A 77 -44.31 14.70 -15.39
N ALA A 78 -45.56 15.03 -15.05
CA ALA A 78 -46.11 16.39 -15.20
C ALA A 78 -45.52 17.40 -14.19
N ASP A 79 -44.95 16.92 -13.08
CA ASP A 79 -44.33 17.76 -12.05
C ASP A 79 -42.83 18.00 -12.33
N GLN A 80 -42.29 17.32 -13.35
CA GLN A 80 -40.89 17.48 -13.75
C GLN A 80 -40.69 18.77 -14.56
N PRO A 81 -39.50 19.40 -14.49
CA PRO A 81 -39.19 20.60 -15.25
C PRO A 81 -39.43 20.40 -16.76
N ALA A 82 -40.18 21.32 -17.37
CA ALA A 82 -40.55 21.25 -18.78
C ALA A 82 -39.33 21.31 -19.73
N GLU A 83 -38.20 21.84 -19.23
CA GLU A 83 -36.93 21.96 -19.93
C GLU A 83 -36.10 20.66 -19.91
N MET A 84 -36.51 19.60 -19.22
CA MET A 84 -35.84 18.30 -19.30
C MET A 84 -35.96 17.71 -20.71
N THR A 85 -34.83 17.42 -21.34
CA THR A 85 -34.78 16.78 -22.68
C THR A 85 -35.34 15.37 -22.69
N SER A 86 -35.41 14.73 -21.52
CA SER A 86 -36.04 13.42 -21.31
C SER A 86 -36.55 13.34 -19.87
N PRO A 87 -37.87 13.23 -19.66
CA PRO A 87 -38.42 13.02 -18.33
C PRO A 87 -37.86 11.76 -17.68
N LEU A 88 -37.56 11.82 -16.38
CA LEU A 88 -37.24 10.64 -15.60
C LEU A 88 -38.45 9.73 -15.47
N THR A 89 -38.22 8.45 -15.69
CA THR A 89 -39.23 7.39 -15.53
C THR A 89 -38.59 6.20 -14.83
N GLY A 90 -39.40 5.23 -14.39
CA GLY A 90 -38.90 4.00 -13.76
C GLY A 90 -38.46 4.15 -12.30
N TYR A 91 -38.84 5.23 -11.63
CA TYR A 91 -38.78 5.35 -10.17
C TYR A 91 -39.73 4.33 -9.52
N SER A 92 -39.42 3.89 -8.30
CA SER A 92 -40.11 2.82 -7.57
C SER A 92 -41.50 3.24 -7.11
N GLY A 93 -41.60 4.44 -6.52
CA GLY A 93 -42.81 4.97 -5.90
C GLY A 93 -43.69 5.77 -6.85
N ARG A 94 -44.33 6.80 -6.28
CA ARG A 94 -45.12 7.79 -7.02
C ARG A 94 -44.23 8.82 -7.70
N GLY A 95 -43.01 9.01 -7.19
CA GLY A 95 -42.13 10.07 -7.64
C GLY A 95 -40.71 9.93 -7.13
N PHE A 96 -40.01 11.06 -7.11
CA PHE A 96 -38.69 11.22 -6.50
C PHE A 96 -38.59 12.58 -5.81
N LEU A 97 -37.60 12.73 -4.92
CA LEU A 97 -37.23 14.02 -4.35
C LEU A 97 -36.06 14.63 -5.11
N ASP A 98 -36.26 15.84 -5.60
CA ASP A 98 -35.26 16.69 -6.23
C ASP A 98 -34.75 17.70 -5.21
N PHE A 99 -33.46 17.60 -4.88
CA PHE A 99 -32.80 18.48 -3.91
C PHE A 99 -32.16 19.66 -4.66
N ALA A 100 -32.97 20.62 -5.10
CA ALA A 100 -32.50 21.77 -5.87
C ALA A 100 -31.94 22.88 -4.96
N ASP A 101 -30.76 23.43 -5.26
CA ASP A 101 -30.31 24.71 -4.65
C ASP A 101 -29.54 25.55 -5.67
N PRO A 102 -30.21 26.17 -6.67
CA PRO A 102 -29.56 26.89 -7.74
C PRO A 102 -28.94 28.19 -7.19
N VAL A 103 -27.68 28.12 -6.82
CA VAL A 103 -26.90 29.30 -6.43
C VAL A 103 -26.52 30.12 -7.68
N PRO A 104 -26.88 31.42 -7.77
CA PRO A 104 -26.43 32.29 -8.86
C PRO A 104 -24.90 32.47 -8.85
N SER A 105 -24.27 32.18 -9.99
CA SER A 105 -22.83 31.94 -10.16
C SER A 105 -21.85 32.98 -9.63
N ALA A 106 -22.25 34.24 -9.44
CA ALA A 106 -21.34 35.35 -9.14
C ALA A 106 -21.16 35.68 -7.65
N ALA A 107 -21.93 35.05 -6.74
CA ALA A 107 -22.02 35.51 -5.35
C ALA A 107 -21.18 34.73 -4.31
N TRP A 108 -20.54 33.60 -4.66
CA TRP A 108 -20.06 32.67 -3.62
C TRP A 108 -18.58 32.29 -3.70
N GLN A 109 -17.88 32.56 -2.59
CA GLN A 109 -16.48 32.23 -2.30
C GLN A 109 -16.41 30.98 -1.40
N GLY A 110 -16.92 29.83 -1.86
CA GLY A 110 -16.80 28.57 -1.10
C GLY A 110 -17.67 28.47 0.16
N SER A 111 -18.77 29.23 0.23
CA SER A 111 -19.84 29.00 1.20
C SER A 111 -21.10 28.62 0.43
N ILE A 112 -21.64 27.44 0.69
CA ILE A 112 -23.08 27.23 0.55
C ILE A 112 -23.65 27.69 1.88
N PRO A 113 -24.90 28.19 1.95
CA PRO A 113 -25.66 28.10 3.18
C PRO A 113 -25.77 26.61 3.57
N ALA A 114 -24.82 26.12 4.38
CA ALA A 114 -24.81 24.72 4.79
C ALA A 114 -26.19 24.33 5.34
N GLY A 115 -26.68 23.15 4.94
CA GLY A 115 -27.88 22.53 5.52
C GLY A 115 -29.19 23.28 5.32
N THR A 116 -29.29 24.21 4.36
CA THR A 116 -30.58 24.81 3.97
C THR A 116 -31.50 23.83 3.27
N VAL A 117 -30.94 22.88 2.51
CA VAL A 117 -31.70 21.89 1.73
C VAL A 117 -31.50 20.49 2.30
N GLY A 118 -32.59 19.77 2.57
CA GLY A 118 -32.52 18.44 3.17
C GLY A 118 -33.87 17.74 3.36
N ALA A 119 -33.82 16.46 3.73
CA ALA A 119 -35.00 15.64 4.01
C ALA A 119 -34.75 14.77 5.25
N LYS A 120 -35.84 14.47 5.97
CA LYS A 120 -35.84 13.58 7.14
C LYS A 120 -36.74 12.37 6.92
N TYR A 121 -36.24 11.20 7.31
CA TYR A 121 -36.96 9.92 7.34
C TYR A 121 -36.97 9.36 8.76
N VAL A 122 -37.97 8.52 9.06
CA VAL A 122 -38.00 7.71 10.28
C VAL A 122 -37.79 6.26 9.88
N ILE A 123 -36.61 5.74 10.20
CA ILE A 123 -36.18 4.38 9.88
C ILE A 123 -36.44 3.50 11.09
N ASP A 124 -37.39 2.58 10.98
CA ASP A 124 -37.77 1.65 12.05
C ASP A 124 -37.10 0.30 11.81
N VAL A 125 -36.17 -0.09 12.69
CA VAL A 125 -35.37 -1.30 12.53
C VAL A 125 -35.60 -2.30 13.67
N PRO A 126 -35.58 -3.61 13.39
CA PRO A 126 -35.99 -4.64 14.34
C PRO A 126 -34.98 -4.88 15.48
N ARG A 127 -33.72 -4.50 15.30
CA ARG A 127 -32.60 -4.76 16.23
C ARG A 127 -31.58 -3.61 16.14
N ALA A 128 -30.78 -3.40 17.18
CA ALA A 128 -29.65 -2.47 17.11
C ALA A 128 -28.46 -3.15 16.41
N GLY A 129 -27.71 -2.41 15.60
CA GLY A 129 -26.54 -2.94 14.87
C GLY A 129 -26.20 -2.11 13.65
N ASN A 130 -25.29 -2.62 12.80
CA ASN A 130 -24.91 -1.97 11.56
C ASN A 130 -25.88 -2.27 10.41
N TYR A 131 -26.27 -1.21 9.72
CA TYR A 131 -27.12 -1.24 8.54
C TYR A 131 -26.44 -0.57 7.35
N ARG A 132 -26.71 -1.08 6.16
CA ARG A 132 -26.38 -0.42 4.89
C ARG A 132 -27.56 0.44 4.47
N LEU A 133 -27.30 1.71 4.23
CA LEU A 133 -28.17 2.67 3.57
C LEU A 133 -27.80 2.69 2.08
N LYS A 134 -28.61 2.06 1.25
CA LYS A 134 -28.50 2.09 -0.20
C LYS A 134 -29.39 3.20 -0.73
N PHE A 135 -28.78 4.23 -1.29
CA PHE A 135 -29.49 5.33 -1.93
C PHE A 135 -29.64 5.02 -3.41
N VAL A 136 -30.88 5.01 -3.91
CA VAL A 136 -31.16 4.89 -5.34
C VAL A 136 -31.50 6.27 -5.87
N TYR A 137 -30.72 6.71 -6.84
CA TYR A 137 -30.72 8.10 -7.25
C TYR A 137 -30.42 8.27 -8.73
N ASN A 138 -30.83 9.40 -9.26
CA ASN A 138 -30.51 9.88 -10.60
C ASN A 138 -29.95 11.31 -10.49
N ASN A 139 -29.40 11.83 -11.57
CA ASN A 139 -29.02 13.24 -11.63
C ASN A 139 -29.26 13.85 -13.04
N PRO A 140 -30.52 14.08 -13.43
CA PRO A 140 -30.83 14.99 -14.50
C PRO A 140 -30.87 16.41 -13.93
N GLY A 141 -30.09 17.33 -14.50
CA GLY A 141 -30.10 18.72 -14.05
C GLY A 141 -31.53 19.28 -14.02
N THR A 142 -32.08 19.49 -12.83
CA THR A 142 -33.48 19.90 -12.64
C THR A 142 -33.67 21.40 -12.85
N LYS A 143 -32.59 22.18 -13.04
CA LYS A 143 -32.58 23.48 -13.72
C LYS A 143 -31.22 23.70 -14.41
N TRP A 144 -31.21 23.71 -15.75
CA TRP A 144 -30.00 23.93 -16.57
C TRP A 144 -29.26 25.25 -16.29
N ALA A 145 -29.92 26.23 -15.69
CA ALA A 145 -29.34 27.51 -15.33
C ALA A 145 -28.72 27.45 -13.91
N GLY A 146 -27.48 26.98 -13.83
CA GLY A 146 -26.70 26.92 -12.59
C GLY A 146 -25.21 26.65 -12.86
N SER A 147 -24.34 26.97 -11.90
CA SER A 147 -22.89 26.71 -12.02
C SER A 147 -22.52 25.27 -11.67
N ARG A 148 -21.55 24.72 -12.39
CA ARG A 148 -20.87 23.45 -12.08
C ARG A 148 -19.93 23.61 -10.87
N ASN A 149 -19.84 22.60 -9.99
CA ASN A 149 -18.68 22.51 -9.10
C ASN A 149 -17.47 21.92 -9.81
N VAL A 150 -16.29 22.38 -9.39
CA VAL A 150 -15.00 21.96 -9.93
C VAL A 150 -14.72 20.45 -9.79
N ARG A 151 -15.47 19.76 -8.94
CA ARG A 151 -15.23 18.36 -8.56
C ARG A 151 -16.13 17.34 -9.26
N ASP A 152 -17.29 17.74 -9.75
CA ASP A 152 -18.29 16.81 -10.32
C ASP A 152 -18.90 15.85 -9.26
N GLU A 153 -18.93 16.29 -7.99
CA GLU A 153 -19.37 15.52 -6.81
C GLU A 153 -20.57 16.22 -6.16
N ARG A 154 -21.64 15.52 -5.75
CA ARG A 154 -22.66 16.09 -4.84
C ARG A 154 -22.56 15.43 -3.48
N ASN A 155 -22.02 16.16 -2.50
CA ASN A 155 -21.87 15.67 -1.15
C ASN A 155 -23.11 16.00 -0.33
N MET A 156 -23.64 14.99 0.36
CA MET A 156 -24.68 15.17 1.36
C MET A 156 -24.17 14.72 2.72
N ARG A 157 -24.44 15.52 3.74
CA ARG A 157 -24.26 15.11 5.12
C ARG A 157 -25.38 14.15 5.49
N ILE A 158 -24.99 13.04 6.11
CA ILE A 158 -25.91 12.07 6.69
C ILE A 158 -25.81 12.16 8.21
N ASN A 159 -26.96 12.36 8.86
CA ASN A 159 -27.07 12.43 10.31
C ASN A 159 -28.14 11.45 10.79
N VAL A 160 -27.80 10.64 11.80
CA VAL A 160 -28.68 9.66 12.42
C VAL A 160 -28.89 10.03 13.88
N ASN A 161 -30.16 10.18 14.28
CA ASN A 161 -30.61 10.49 15.64
C ASN A 161 -30.08 11.80 16.25
N GLY A 162 -29.26 12.58 15.53
CA GLY A 162 -28.87 13.91 15.96
C GLY A 162 -30.05 14.88 15.92
N PRO A 163 -30.01 15.98 16.69
CA PRO A 163 -31.10 16.94 16.72
C PRO A 163 -31.21 17.75 15.41
N ASP A 164 -30.08 18.00 14.76
CA ASP A 164 -29.92 18.93 13.65
C ASP A 164 -29.30 18.27 12.41
N TYR A 165 -29.66 18.74 11.22
CA TYR A 165 -29.10 18.27 9.94
C TYR A 165 -27.57 18.41 9.85
N LEU A 166 -27.01 19.47 10.44
CA LEU A 166 -25.57 19.75 10.44
C LEU A 166 -24.90 19.57 11.81
N GLY A 167 -25.64 19.02 12.78
CA GLY A 167 -25.13 18.78 14.11
C GLY A 167 -23.95 17.80 14.07
N ALA A 168 -22.94 18.02 14.89
CA ALA A 168 -21.86 17.04 15.09
C ALA A 168 -22.42 15.77 15.75
N GLU A 169 -23.39 15.93 16.66
CA GLU A 169 -24.14 14.80 17.24
C GLU A 169 -24.96 14.10 16.16
N GLY A 170 -24.80 12.77 16.06
CA GLY A 170 -25.46 11.95 15.05
C GLY A 170 -24.82 11.98 13.66
N TRP A 171 -23.76 12.77 13.43
CA TRP A 171 -23.11 12.83 12.13
C TRP A 171 -22.35 11.53 11.82
N VAL A 172 -22.85 10.78 10.84
CA VAL A 172 -22.25 9.51 10.40
C VAL A 172 -21.27 9.70 9.25
N GLY A 173 -21.44 10.73 8.41
CA GLY A 173 -20.43 11.11 7.42
C GLY A 173 -20.99 11.79 6.17
N TRP A 174 -20.15 11.85 5.14
CA TRP A 174 -20.49 12.33 3.80
C TRP A 174 -20.93 11.19 2.89
N MET A 175 -22.09 11.35 2.26
CA MET A 175 -22.54 10.52 1.15
C MET A 175 -22.25 11.22 -0.17
N ILE A 176 -21.51 10.55 -1.07
CA ILE A 176 -21.21 11.06 -2.41
C ILE A 176 -22.26 10.56 -3.39
N PHE A 177 -22.93 11.50 -4.07
CA PHE A 177 -23.73 11.22 -5.24
C PHE A 177 -22.95 11.69 -6.48
N SER A 178 -22.76 10.79 -7.44
CA SER A 178 -22.00 11.09 -8.65
C SER A 178 -22.88 11.67 -9.75
N VAL A 179 -22.28 12.44 -10.65
CA VAL A 179 -22.99 13.18 -11.70
C VAL A 179 -22.43 12.93 -13.10
N SER A 180 -21.51 11.98 -13.30
CA SER A 180 -20.65 11.94 -14.50
C SER A 180 -21.37 11.59 -15.82
N GLY A 181 -22.13 12.54 -16.35
CA GLY A 181 -22.36 12.68 -17.78
C GLY A 181 -21.30 13.58 -18.44
N TYR A 182 -20.43 14.27 -17.70
CA TYR A 182 -19.68 15.37 -18.30
C TYR A 182 -18.65 14.92 -19.34
N ASN A 183 -18.83 15.35 -20.60
CA ASN A 183 -17.97 15.03 -21.73
C ASN A 183 -16.82 16.03 -21.96
N SER A 184 -16.60 16.96 -21.02
CA SER A 184 -15.65 18.06 -21.16
C SER A 184 -14.81 18.29 -19.90
N SER A 185 -13.57 18.75 -20.13
CA SER A 185 -12.66 19.21 -19.08
C SER A 185 -13.32 20.33 -18.27
N ALA A 186 -13.18 20.25 -16.94
CA ALA A 186 -13.86 21.09 -15.98
C ALA A 186 -13.62 22.60 -16.17
N GLU A 187 -14.65 23.33 -16.57
CA GLU A 187 -14.71 24.80 -16.47
C GLU A 187 -15.63 25.20 -15.31
N PRO A 188 -15.08 25.72 -14.19
CA PRO A 188 -15.88 26.29 -13.11
C PRO A 188 -16.76 27.43 -13.67
N GLY A 189 -18.07 27.36 -13.43
CA GLY A 189 -19.02 28.38 -13.91
C GLY A 189 -19.56 28.16 -15.32
N ALA A 190 -19.21 27.08 -16.01
CA ALA A 190 -19.91 26.68 -17.23
C ALA A 190 -21.39 26.37 -16.93
N THR A 191 -22.29 26.94 -17.74
CA THR A 191 -23.72 26.62 -17.68
C THR A 191 -23.92 25.14 -17.98
N GLN A 192 -24.71 24.47 -17.15
CA GLN A 192 -25.11 23.09 -17.38
C GLN A 192 -26.01 23.02 -18.63
N THR A 193 -25.68 22.17 -19.60
CA THR A 193 -26.47 21.97 -20.82
C THR A 193 -26.62 20.48 -21.12
N PRO A 194 -27.64 20.06 -21.89
CA PRO A 194 -27.76 18.67 -22.34
C PRO A 194 -26.54 18.16 -23.14
N ALA A 195 -25.71 19.08 -23.67
CA ALA A 195 -24.49 18.76 -24.38
C ALA A 195 -23.27 18.68 -23.47
N THR A 196 -23.29 19.28 -22.27
CA THR A 196 -22.18 19.25 -21.31
C THR A 196 -22.41 18.23 -20.20
N ILE A 197 -23.67 17.91 -19.86
CA ILE A 197 -24.06 16.77 -19.03
C ILE A 197 -24.54 15.69 -19.98
N GLY A 198 -23.81 14.59 -20.08
CA GLY A 198 -24.10 13.40 -20.90
C GLY A 198 -25.35 12.63 -20.50
N GLN A 199 -26.35 13.32 -19.93
CA GLN A 199 -27.68 12.84 -19.57
C GLN A 199 -27.61 11.48 -18.88
N ASN A 200 -27.08 11.45 -17.65
CA ASN A 200 -27.26 10.26 -16.82
C ASN A 200 -28.76 10.11 -16.54
N THR A 201 -29.43 9.30 -17.34
CA THR A 201 -30.88 9.04 -17.26
C THR A 201 -31.20 7.75 -16.52
N VAL A 202 -30.18 7.07 -15.97
CA VAL A 202 -30.34 5.77 -15.29
C VAL A 202 -30.37 5.98 -13.78
N TRP A 203 -31.23 5.24 -13.09
CA TRP A 203 -31.20 5.13 -11.64
C TRP A 203 -29.94 4.36 -11.22
N ASN A 204 -29.04 5.05 -10.54
CA ASN A 204 -27.81 4.50 -9.98
C ASN A 204 -28.00 4.23 -8.49
N THR A 205 -27.05 3.51 -7.91
CA THR A 205 -27.04 3.24 -6.48
C THR A 205 -25.77 3.78 -5.85
N ASN A 206 -25.77 4.11 -4.58
CA ASN A 206 -24.52 4.21 -3.81
C ASN A 206 -24.84 3.93 -2.33
N TYR A 207 -23.82 3.59 -1.56
CA TYR A 207 -23.99 3.02 -0.24
C TYR A 207 -23.25 3.82 0.83
N MET A 208 -23.86 3.90 2.01
CA MET A 208 -23.19 4.24 3.27
C MET A 208 -23.64 3.26 4.34
N ASN A 209 -22.76 2.91 5.26
CA ASN A 209 -23.12 2.11 6.42
C ASN A 209 -23.31 3.03 7.64
N ALA A 210 -24.29 2.70 8.48
CA ALA A 210 -24.57 3.44 9.70
C ALA A 210 -25.03 2.48 10.80
N PRO A 211 -24.58 2.67 12.04
CA PRO A 211 -25.16 2.00 13.18
C PRO A 211 -26.54 2.61 13.50
N LEU A 212 -27.55 1.76 13.64
CA LEU A 212 -28.91 2.14 14.01
C LEU A 212 -29.30 1.50 15.35
N GLN A 213 -30.18 2.17 16.10
CA GLN A 213 -30.75 1.67 17.35
C GLN A 213 -32.01 0.86 17.06
N GLN A 214 -32.33 -0.13 17.89
CA GLN A 214 -33.59 -0.85 17.76
C GLN A 214 -34.79 0.11 17.85
N GLY A 215 -35.76 -0.06 16.96
CA GLY A 215 -36.92 0.82 16.84
C GLY A 215 -36.65 1.98 15.88
N LYS A 216 -37.26 3.13 16.17
CA LYS A 216 -37.25 4.30 15.30
C LYS A 216 -35.95 5.08 15.39
N ASN A 217 -35.36 5.38 14.24
CA ASN A 217 -34.20 6.22 14.06
C ASN A 217 -34.55 7.39 13.14
N ASP A 218 -34.12 8.59 13.50
CA ASP A 218 -34.26 9.76 12.64
C ASP A 218 -33.07 9.83 11.68
N LEU A 219 -33.30 9.62 10.38
CA LEU A 219 -32.30 9.80 9.33
C LEU A 219 -32.50 11.17 8.67
N ARG A 220 -31.49 12.04 8.73
CA ARG A 220 -31.47 13.35 8.08
C ARG A 220 -30.41 13.36 7.01
N MET A 221 -30.78 13.82 5.82
CA MET A 221 -29.88 14.08 4.70
C MET A 221 -29.91 15.56 4.40
N SER A 222 -28.75 16.19 4.24
CA SER A 222 -28.68 17.61 3.84
C SER A 222 -27.54 17.87 2.89
N ILE A 223 -27.74 18.81 1.96
CA ILE A 223 -26.65 19.34 1.15
C ILE A 223 -25.68 20.08 2.07
N GLU A 224 -24.43 19.61 2.09
CA GLU A 224 -23.33 20.32 2.71
C GLU A 224 -22.03 19.92 2.00
N ALA A 225 -21.18 20.90 1.75
CA ALA A 225 -19.89 20.67 1.13
C ALA A 225 -18.84 20.45 2.22
N PRO A 226 -17.91 19.49 2.05
CA PRO A 226 -16.72 19.44 2.88
C PRO A 226 -15.97 20.79 2.82
N PRO A 227 -15.19 21.15 3.87
CA PRO A 227 -14.44 22.40 3.90
C PRO A 227 -13.63 22.66 2.61
N GLY A 228 -13.76 23.86 2.05
CA GLY A 228 -13.10 24.26 0.80
C GLY A 228 -13.82 23.83 -0.49
N GLN A 229 -15.01 23.23 -0.40
CA GLN A 229 -15.81 22.81 -1.56
C GLN A 229 -17.06 23.66 -1.77
N GLY A 230 -17.49 23.75 -3.03
CA GLY A 230 -18.83 24.21 -3.41
C GLY A 230 -19.67 23.04 -3.92
N VAL A 231 -20.95 23.01 -3.55
CA VAL A 231 -21.98 22.09 -4.03
C VAL A 231 -23.12 22.98 -4.52
N TYR A 232 -23.64 22.68 -5.72
CA TYR A 232 -24.59 23.56 -6.43
C TYR A 232 -25.94 22.89 -6.67
N ASP A 233 -26.07 21.60 -6.29
CA ASP A 233 -27.30 20.81 -6.46
C ASP A 233 -27.21 19.51 -5.66
N GLY A 234 -28.32 18.87 -5.32
CA GLY A 234 -28.37 17.53 -4.73
C GLY A 234 -28.69 16.44 -5.77
N PRO A 235 -28.94 15.19 -5.34
CA PRO A 235 -29.42 14.13 -6.22
C PRO A 235 -30.94 14.23 -6.45
N ASN A 236 -31.43 13.56 -7.51
CA ASN A 236 -32.81 13.11 -7.56
C ASN A 236 -32.89 11.76 -6.84
N LEU A 237 -33.44 11.72 -5.64
CA LEU A 237 -33.54 10.51 -4.82
C LEU A 237 -34.85 9.77 -5.13
N ASP A 238 -34.77 8.50 -5.50
CA ASP A 238 -35.93 7.60 -5.70
C ASP A 238 -36.33 6.93 -4.39
N TYR A 239 -35.41 6.21 -3.75
CA TYR A 239 -35.65 5.57 -2.46
C TYR A 239 -34.36 5.29 -1.70
N ILE A 240 -34.53 4.97 -0.41
CA ILE A 240 -33.48 4.46 0.47
C ILE A 240 -33.85 3.03 0.85
N GLU A 241 -33.01 2.07 0.49
CA GLU A 241 -33.11 0.69 0.99
C GLU A 241 -32.19 0.54 2.19
N VAL A 242 -32.74 0.08 3.31
CA VAL A 242 -32.02 -0.13 4.56
C VAL A 242 -31.90 -1.63 4.79
N GLU A 243 -30.67 -2.12 4.85
CA GLU A 243 -30.35 -3.56 4.91
C GLU A 243 -29.52 -3.88 6.15
N TRP A 244 -29.86 -4.94 6.88
CA TRP A 244 -29.03 -5.46 7.97
C TRP A 244 -27.71 -6.02 7.43
N ILE A 245 -26.59 -5.57 8.00
CA ILE A 245 -25.25 -6.01 7.58
C ILE A 245 -24.34 -6.39 8.75
N ASP A 246 -24.81 -6.30 10.00
CA ASP A 246 -23.96 -6.55 11.17
C ASP A 246 -23.38 -7.98 11.18
N ASP A 247 -24.15 -8.94 10.67
CA ASP A 247 -23.77 -10.36 10.53
C ASP A 247 -22.78 -10.63 9.39
N ARG A 248 -22.33 -9.58 8.69
CA ARG A 248 -21.26 -9.62 7.71
C ARG A 248 -19.90 -9.36 8.34
N TYR A 249 -19.83 -8.79 9.54
CA TYR A 249 -18.57 -8.54 10.24
C TYR A 249 -18.19 -9.73 11.13
N PRO A 250 -16.89 -10.07 11.26
CA PRO A 250 -16.46 -11.02 12.29
C PRO A 250 -16.76 -10.43 13.66
N VAL A 251 -17.12 -11.25 14.66
CA VAL A 251 -17.15 -10.76 16.05
C VAL A 251 -15.74 -10.31 16.48
N SER A 252 -15.64 -9.44 17.48
CA SER A 252 -14.36 -8.82 17.85
C SER A 252 -13.29 -9.84 18.24
N GLU A 253 -13.71 -10.96 18.82
CA GLU A 253 -12.86 -12.08 19.26
C GLU A 253 -12.27 -12.87 18.09
N ASP A 254 -12.88 -12.80 16.91
CA ASP A 254 -12.42 -13.49 15.69
C ASP A 254 -11.48 -12.63 14.85
N VAL A 255 -11.35 -11.33 15.16
CA VAL A 255 -10.35 -10.47 14.51
C VAL A 255 -8.97 -10.98 14.93
N PRO A 256 -8.05 -11.26 13.96
CA PRO A 256 -6.69 -11.64 14.28
C PRO A 256 -6.03 -10.60 15.19
N VAL A 257 -5.15 -11.05 16.08
CA VAL A 257 -4.41 -10.16 16.98
C VAL A 257 -2.94 -10.56 17.04
N LYS A 258 -2.06 -9.56 17.06
CA LYS A 258 -0.63 -9.72 17.35
C LYS A 258 -0.43 -9.84 18.86
N LYS A 259 0.19 -10.94 19.28
CA LYS A 259 0.53 -11.22 20.69
C LYS A 259 2.04 -11.34 20.94
N ASP A 260 2.78 -11.86 19.96
CA ASP A 260 4.23 -12.01 20.07
C ASP A 260 4.94 -10.68 19.80
N ALA A 261 6.24 -10.59 20.10
CA ALA A 261 7.07 -9.43 19.75
C ALA A 261 7.01 -9.09 18.26
N PHE A 262 7.10 -7.81 17.91
CA PHE A 262 7.10 -7.37 16.52
C PHE A 262 8.40 -7.77 15.80
N THR A 263 8.28 -8.01 14.50
CA THR A 263 9.41 -8.26 13.59
C THR A 263 9.92 -6.92 13.08
N HIS A 264 11.24 -6.71 13.13
CA HIS A 264 11.88 -5.47 12.75
C HIS A 264 13.08 -5.66 11.81
N PRO A 265 13.24 -4.81 10.77
CA PRO A 265 12.20 -3.94 10.22
C PRO A 265 10.97 -4.74 9.78
N GLY A 266 9.79 -4.14 9.82
CA GLY A 266 8.55 -4.84 9.49
C GLY A 266 7.39 -3.96 9.04
N ILE A 267 7.64 -2.70 8.67
CA ILE A 267 6.65 -1.79 8.08
C ILE A 267 6.68 -1.91 6.55
N TYR A 268 7.58 -1.20 5.86
CA TYR A 268 7.73 -1.31 4.40
C TYR A 268 8.77 -2.34 3.97
N GLN A 269 9.79 -2.55 4.80
CA GLN A 269 10.90 -3.45 4.53
C GLN A 269 10.98 -4.48 5.63
N THR A 270 11.40 -5.69 5.28
CA THR A 270 11.89 -6.70 6.22
C THR A 270 13.40 -6.85 6.09
N ALA A 271 14.05 -7.47 7.07
CA ALA A 271 15.49 -7.77 6.99
C ALA A 271 15.84 -8.65 5.77
N ASP A 272 14.97 -9.61 5.45
CA ASP A 272 15.14 -10.51 4.30
C ASP A 272 14.96 -9.77 2.98
N ASN A 273 13.91 -8.95 2.86
CA ASN A 273 13.66 -8.11 1.69
C ASN A 273 14.84 -7.15 1.43
N LEU A 274 15.32 -6.45 2.47
CA LEU A 274 16.49 -5.58 2.36
C LEU A 274 17.72 -6.33 1.81
N THR A 275 18.01 -7.49 2.38
CA THR A 275 19.16 -8.32 1.96
C THR A 275 19.05 -8.72 0.49
N ALA A 276 17.86 -9.16 0.05
CA ALA A 276 17.61 -9.53 -1.34
C ALA A 276 17.74 -8.33 -2.29
N LEU A 277 17.19 -7.17 -1.91
CA LEU A 277 17.27 -5.94 -2.69
C LEU A 277 18.72 -5.49 -2.91
N LYS A 278 19.58 -5.60 -1.89
CA LYS A 278 20.99 -5.20 -2.00
C LYS A 278 21.75 -5.92 -3.11
N THR A 279 21.41 -7.19 -3.38
CA THR A 279 21.95 -7.93 -4.52
C THR A 279 21.24 -7.53 -5.82
N ALA A 280 19.90 -7.43 -5.78
CA ALA A 280 19.08 -7.23 -6.97
C ALA A 280 19.28 -5.88 -7.69
N ILE A 281 19.71 -4.84 -6.97
CA ILE A 281 20.05 -3.56 -7.60
C ILE A 281 21.23 -3.65 -8.58
N GLY A 282 22.05 -4.69 -8.47
CA GLY A 282 23.16 -4.96 -9.40
C GLY A 282 22.75 -5.70 -10.67
N TRP A 283 21.53 -6.24 -10.73
CA TRP A 283 21.08 -7.04 -11.88
C TRP A 283 20.73 -6.14 -13.05
N GLN A 284 21.63 -6.11 -14.04
CA GLN A 284 21.50 -5.27 -15.24
C GLN A 284 20.13 -5.45 -15.90
N ALA A 285 19.50 -4.34 -16.28
CA ALA A 285 18.18 -4.29 -16.93
C ALA A 285 17.00 -4.89 -16.14
N SER A 286 17.17 -5.20 -14.84
CA SER A 286 16.06 -5.61 -13.97
C SER A 286 15.20 -4.43 -13.49
N VAL A 287 13.97 -4.72 -13.06
CA VAL A 287 13.06 -3.72 -12.48
C VAL A 287 13.61 -3.14 -11.16
N TRP A 288 14.34 -3.92 -10.37
CA TRP A 288 14.99 -3.45 -9.13
C TRP A 288 16.16 -2.50 -9.41
N ALA A 289 17.00 -2.82 -10.41
CA ALA A 289 18.06 -1.91 -10.84
C ALA A 289 17.50 -0.58 -11.37
N GLY A 290 16.41 -0.64 -12.16
CA GLY A 290 15.70 0.56 -12.61
C GLY A 290 15.06 1.35 -11.47
N GLY A 291 14.47 0.67 -10.48
CA GLY A 291 13.92 1.28 -9.28
C GLY A 291 14.98 1.97 -8.43
N TYR A 292 16.15 1.33 -8.27
CA TYR A 292 17.30 1.94 -7.61
C TYR A 292 17.83 3.15 -8.37
N ALA A 293 17.90 3.10 -9.70
CA ALA A 293 18.29 4.27 -10.50
C ALA A 293 17.33 5.46 -10.31
N GLN A 294 16.01 5.20 -10.22
CA GLN A 294 15.03 6.22 -9.89
C GLN A 294 15.22 6.77 -8.46
N LEU A 295 15.40 5.89 -7.47
CA LEU A 295 15.72 6.29 -6.09
C LEU A 295 16.97 7.19 -6.06
N ALA A 296 18.06 6.76 -6.69
CA ALA A 296 19.34 7.47 -6.70
C ALA A 296 19.32 8.82 -7.43
N SER A 297 18.42 8.98 -8.41
CA SER A 297 18.23 10.27 -9.08
C SER A 297 17.32 11.24 -8.32
N SER A 298 16.59 10.78 -7.31
CA SER A 298 15.70 11.63 -6.53
C SER A 298 16.46 12.61 -5.65
N ASN A 299 16.10 13.90 -5.70
CA ASN A 299 16.64 14.90 -4.77
C ASN A 299 16.34 14.56 -3.31
N LEU A 300 15.24 13.86 -3.03
CA LEU A 300 14.89 13.43 -1.67
C LEU A 300 15.79 12.29 -1.17
N ALA A 301 16.44 11.55 -2.06
CA ALA A 301 17.40 10.51 -1.70
C ALA A 301 18.84 11.03 -1.56
N SER A 302 19.09 12.32 -1.84
CA SER A 302 20.41 12.92 -1.78
C SER A 302 20.85 13.15 -0.33
N PHE A 303 22.07 12.74 0.03
CA PHE A 303 22.65 13.11 1.33
C PHE A 303 22.93 14.62 1.44
N ASN A 304 22.93 15.36 0.32
CA ASN A 304 23.01 16.81 0.27
C ASN A 304 21.62 17.48 0.27
N TYR A 305 20.54 16.73 0.48
CA TYR A 305 19.20 17.28 0.64
C TYR A 305 19.22 18.39 1.69
N SER A 306 18.80 19.58 1.28
CA SER A 306 18.90 20.80 2.07
C SER A 306 17.50 21.29 2.45
N ARG A 307 17.39 21.82 3.68
CA ARG A 307 16.15 22.38 4.19
C ARG A 307 16.35 23.81 4.69
N PRO A 308 16.13 24.82 3.83
CA PRO A 308 16.43 26.21 4.18
C PRO A 308 15.49 26.79 5.25
N ASP A 309 14.26 26.28 5.36
CA ASP A 309 13.20 26.87 6.20
C ASP A 309 13.22 26.42 7.67
N GLY A 310 14.17 25.56 8.06
CA GLY A 310 14.19 24.95 9.40
C GLY A 310 12.96 24.10 9.71
N TYR A 311 12.82 23.67 10.97
CA TYR A 311 11.72 22.81 11.44
C TYR A 311 10.57 23.61 12.06
N TYR A 312 9.34 23.17 11.77
CA TYR A 312 8.12 23.84 12.22
C TYR A 312 7.65 23.27 13.56
N GLU A 313 7.32 24.16 14.50
CA GLU A 313 6.68 23.74 15.75
C GLU A 313 5.22 23.32 15.55
N VAL A 314 4.53 23.97 14.61
CA VAL A 314 3.15 23.64 14.23
C VAL A 314 3.11 23.49 12.71
N VAL A 315 2.69 22.32 12.25
CA VAL A 315 2.38 22.09 10.84
C VAL A 315 0.90 22.30 10.62
N GLU A 316 0.55 23.13 9.65
CA GLU A 316 -0.84 23.43 9.30
C GLU A 316 -1.11 23.02 7.85
N ARG A 317 -2.10 22.13 7.66
CA ARG A 317 -2.61 21.75 6.35
C ARG A 317 -4.11 21.94 6.30
N GLY A 318 -4.53 23.04 5.69
CA GLY A 318 -5.93 23.25 5.36
C GLY A 318 -6.36 22.42 4.13
N PRO A 319 -7.66 22.43 3.81
CA PRO A 319 -8.19 21.77 2.62
C PRO A 319 -7.43 22.17 1.37
N TYR A 320 -7.14 21.21 0.49
CA TYR A 320 -6.36 21.43 -0.74
C TYR A 320 -4.98 22.01 -0.50
N ASN A 321 -4.39 21.72 0.66
CA ASN A 321 -3.09 22.26 1.03
C ASN A 321 -3.13 23.81 1.12
N ASN A 322 -4.24 24.38 1.57
CA ASN A 322 -4.38 25.82 1.76
C ASN A 322 -5.11 26.15 3.10
N PRO A 323 -4.42 26.76 4.10
CA PRO A 323 -3.00 27.10 4.06
C PRO A 323 -2.10 25.85 4.07
N ASN A 324 -0.89 26.01 3.56
CA ASN A 324 0.20 25.05 3.68
C ASN A 324 1.34 25.73 4.45
N ARG A 325 1.43 25.44 5.75
CA ARG A 325 2.53 25.90 6.59
C ARG A 325 3.28 24.69 7.12
N GLY A 326 4.41 24.39 6.48
CA GLY A 326 5.26 23.25 6.83
C GLY A 326 4.74 21.90 6.35
N ALA A 327 3.56 21.79 5.73
CA ALA A 327 2.99 20.50 5.33
C ALA A 327 3.76 19.87 4.15
N SER A 328 4.12 20.66 3.14
CA SER A 328 4.98 20.18 2.04
C SER A 328 6.37 19.77 2.53
N GLN A 329 6.96 20.53 3.45
CA GLN A 329 8.23 20.20 4.07
C GLN A 329 8.12 18.89 4.87
N PHE A 330 7.06 18.74 5.67
CA PHE A 330 6.80 17.52 6.44
C PHE A 330 6.72 16.29 5.53
N THR A 331 5.97 16.35 4.43
CA THR A 331 5.87 15.25 3.47
C THR A 331 7.20 14.97 2.76
N ASN A 332 7.89 16.00 2.27
CA ASN A 332 9.16 15.82 1.57
C ASN A 332 10.25 15.24 2.49
N ASP A 333 10.33 15.72 3.72
CA ASP A 333 11.28 15.25 4.72
C ASP A 333 10.98 13.81 5.15
N ALA A 334 9.70 13.44 5.30
CA ALA A 334 9.31 12.06 5.59
C ALA A 334 9.79 11.09 4.51
N THR A 335 9.57 11.43 3.24
CA THR A 335 10.06 10.66 2.10
C THR A 335 11.60 10.67 2.05
N ALA A 336 12.25 11.81 2.33
CA ALA A 336 13.70 11.91 2.35
C ALA A 336 14.34 11.06 3.45
N VAL A 337 13.70 10.94 4.63
CA VAL A 337 14.10 10.02 5.70
C VAL A 337 14.11 8.58 5.19
N HIS A 338 13.00 8.11 4.60
CA HIS A 338 12.91 6.75 4.09
C HIS A 338 13.92 6.49 2.96
N TYR A 339 14.01 7.39 1.98
CA TYR A 339 14.89 7.24 0.83
C TYR A 339 16.36 7.25 1.21
N ASN A 340 16.78 8.13 2.13
CA ASN A 340 18.17 8.14 2.61
C ASN A 340 18.49 6.92 3.48
N ALA A 341 17.55 6.44 4.31
CA ALA A 341 17.78 5.20 5.06
C ALA A 341 17.97 4.00 4.12
N LEU A 342 17.16 3.90 3.06
CA LEU A 342 17.29 2.85 2.03
C LEU A 342 18.59 3.00 1.22
N GLN A 343 18.96 4.22 0.82
CA GLN A 343 20.23 4.51 0.16
C GLN A 343 21.44 4.05 0.98
N TRP A 344 21.44 4.35 2.29
CA TRP A 344 22.51 3.88 3.17
C TRP A 344 22.60 2.35 3.14
N TYR A 345 21.48 1.64 3.30
CA TYR A 345 21.51 0.19 3.36
C TYR A 345 22.05 -0.43 2.05
N LEU A 346 21.57 0.09 0.92
CA LEU A 346 21.90 -0.40 -0.42
C LEU A 346 23.36 -0.11 -0.82
N THR A 347 23.89 1.06 -0.46
CA THR A 347 25.22 1.52 -0.91
C THR A 347 26.33 1.37 0.13
N GLY A 348 25.96 1.32 1.42
CA GLY A 348 26.89 1.42 2.54
C GLY A 348 27.39 2.85 2.83
N ASP A 349 26.95 3.88 2.09
CA ASP A 349 27.41 5.25 2.31
C ASP A 349 26.74 5.89 3.54
N ALA A 350 27.51 6.01 4.62
CA ALA A 350 27.08 6.56 5.89
C ALA A 350 26.56 8.01 5.82
N ARG A 351 26.83 8.77 4.76
CA ARG A 351 26.27 10.13 4.58
C ARG A 351 24.75 10.11 4.51
N HIS A 352 24.16 9.08 3.90
CA HIS A 352 22.72 8.96 3.80
C HIS A 352 22.08 8.65 5.16
N ALA A 353 22.65 7.73 5.95
CA ALA A 353 22.16 7.47 7.32
C ALA A 353 22.20 8.74 8.18
N ARG A 354 23.28 9.52 8.11
CA ARG A 354 23.39 10.82 8.80
C ARG A 354 22.30 11.81 8.37
N LYS A 355 21.98 11.89 7.08
CA LYS A 355 20.91 12.76 6.58
C LYS A 355 19.54 12.34 7.11
N ALA A 356 19.23 11.05 7.12
CA ALA A 356 17.98 10.55 7.67
C ALA A 356 17.88 10.82 9.19
N ILE A 357 18.95 10.59 9.95
CA ILE A 357 19.02 10.89 11.39
C ILE A 357 18.85 12.41 11.65
N GLU A 358 19.49 13.27 10.85
CA GLU A 358 19.35 14.73 10.96
C GLU A 358 17.88 15.17 10.86
N LEU A 359 17.15 14.64 9.87
CA LEU A 359 15.73 14.96 9.64
C LEU A 359 14.83 14.45 10.78
N LEU A 360 15.02 13.21 11.22
CA LEU A 360 14.30 12.63 12.36
C LEU A 360 14.54 13.43 13.65
N ASN A 361 15.80 13.79 13.91
CA ASN A 361 16.19 14.53 15.10
C ASN A 361 15.62 15.94 15.10
N GLY A 362 15.65 16.63 13.96
CA GLY A 362 15.15 18.00 13.90
C GLY A 362 13.63 18.07 13.97
N TRP A 363 12.88 17.14 13.38
CA TRP A 363 11.42 17.11 13.53
C TRP A 363 11.02 16.76 14.96
N SER A 364 11.65 15.76 15.58
CA SER A 364 11.38 15.40 16.98
C SER A 364 11.77 16.48 17.99
N ALA A 365 12.74 17.34 17.65
CA ALA A 365 13.10 18.48 18.50
C ALA A 365 12.13 19.67 18.38
N ALA A 366 11.46 19.84 17.24
CA ALA A 366 10.67 21.04 16.95
C ALA A 366 9.15 20.81 17.02
N LEU A 367 8.63 19.74 16.41
CA LEU A 367 7.20 19.59 16.14
C LEU A 367 6.39 19.30 17.40
N LYS A 368 5.35 20.10 17.62
CA LYS A 368 4.44 20.04 18.78
C LYS A 368 3.03 19.62 18.38
N SER A 369 2.58 19.97 17.17
CA SER A 369 1.24 19.62 16.69
C SER A 369 1.11 19.70 15.17
N VAL A 370 0.22 18.88 14.61
CA VAL A 370 -0.28 18.99 13.23
C VAL A 370 -1.76 19.37 13.29
N VAL A 371 -2.17 20.43 12.62
CA VAL A 371 -3.50 21.03 12.79
C VAL A 371 -4.20 21.32 11.47
N ASN A 372 -5.49 21.69 11.58
CA ASN A 372 -6.42 22.00 10.48
C ASN A 372 -6.97 20.72 9.79
N ASN A 373 -7.89 20.88 8.84
CA ASN A 373 -8.75 19.81 8.32
C ASN A 373 -7.97 18.59 7.82
N ASP A 374 -6.85 18.80 7.12
CA ASP A 374 -6.09 17.72 6.47
C ASP A 374 -4.96 17.17 7.36
N ALA A 375 -4.91 17.52 8.65
CA ALA A 375 -3.88 17.06 9.59
C ALA A 375 -3.81 15.53 9.68
N LYS A 376 -4.96 14.87 9.87
CA LYS A 376 -5.06 13.40 9.94
C LYS A 376 -4.56 12.74 8.66
N LEU A 377 -4.98 13.27 7.51
CA LEU A 377 -4.55 12.75 6.22
C LEU A 377 -3.05 12.95 5.99
N LEU A 378 -2.50 14.12 6.36
CA LEU A 378 -1.06 14.40 6.27
C LEU A 378 -0.25 13.43 7.13
N VAL A 379 -0.61 13.24 8.39
CA VAL A 379 0.09 12.32 9.29
C VAL A 379 -0.06 10.88 8.83
N ALA A 380 -1.23 10.46 8.37
CA ALA A 380 -1.44 9.10 7.87
C ALA A 380 -0.57 8.78 6.64
N MET A 381 -0.47 9.72 5.69
CA MET A 381 0.33 9.54 4.48
C MET A 381 1.83 9.67 4.72
N SER A 382 2.27 10.68 5.49
CA SER A 382 3.69 11.01 5.65
C SER A 382 4.33 10.30 6.87
N GLY A 383 3.59 10.11 7.96
CA GLY A 383 4.10 9.50 9.19
C GLY A 383 4.68 8.10 8.98
N ARG A 384 4.03 7.27 8.15
CA ARG A 384 4.52 5.94 7.77
C ARG A 384 5.90 5.97 7.09
N HIS A 385 6.23 7.00 6.29
CA HIS A 385 7.56 7.13 5.68
C HIS A 385 8.62 7.48 6.74
N PHE A 386 8.28 8.35 7.70
CA PHE A 386 9.16 8.63 8.84
C PHE A 386 9.50 7.36 9.60
N VAL A 387 8.48 6.61 10.04
CA VAL A 387 8.74 5.41 10.86
C VAL A 387 9.39 4.27 10.08
N SER A 388 9.12 4.14 8.77
CA SER A 388 9.80 3.13 7.94
C SER A 388 11.29 3.41 7.78
N GLY A 389 11.69 4.67 7.56
CA GLY A 389 13.11 5.02 7.57
C GLY A 389 13.74 4.90 8.96
N ALA A 390 13.01 5.28 10.00
CA ALA A 390 13.45 5.14 11.39
C ALA A 390 13.66 3.67 11.80
N GLU A 391 12.85 2.73 11.30
CA GLU A 391 13.04 1.30 11.53
C GLU A 391 14.38 0.79 10.97
N ILE A 392 14.69 1.13 9.72
CA ILE A 392 15.97 0.76 9.09
C ILE A 392 17.13 1.29 9.94
N LEU A 393 17.03 2.53 10.45
CA LEU A 393 18.08 3.10 11.30
C LEU A 393 18.16 2.43 12.67
N LYS A 394 17.03 2.27 13.36
CA LYS A 394 16.93 1.76 14.74
C LYS A 394 17.32 0.28 14.83
N HIS A 395 16.89 -0.54 13.86
CA HIS A 395 17.03 -2.00 13.92
C HIS A 395 18.07 -2.58 12.95
N VAL A 396 18.60 -1.81 12.00
CA VAL A 396 19.64 -2.28 11.08
C VAL A 396 20.92 -1.46 11.22
N TYR A 397 20.86 -0.13 11.01
CA TYR A 397 22.05 0.73 11.12
C TYR A 397 22.70 0.71 12.51
N ASN A 398 21.89 0.84 13.57
CA ASN A 398 22.39 0.94 14.93
C ASN A 398 23.01 -0.36 15.48
N VAL A 399 22.64 -1.51 14.92
CA VAL A 399 23.15 -2.82 15.32
C VAL A 399 24.27 -3.31 14.41
N ASP A 400 24.50 -2.65 13.28
CA ASP A 400 25.59 -2.98 12.36
C ASP A 400 26.95 -2.81 13.07
N PRO A 401 27.77 -3.87 13.16
CA PRO A 401 29.07 -3.83 13.85
C PRO A 401 30.09 -2.93 13.15
N THR A 402 29.87 -2.57 11.88
CA THR A 402 30.74 -1.67 11.11
C THR A 402 30.47 -0.19 11.39
N VAL A 403 29.33 0.14 12.01
CA VAL A 403 28.94 1.52 12.32
C VAL A 403 29.56 1.96 13.66
N PRO A 404 30.43 2.97 13.66
CA PRO A 404 31.02 3.52 14.88
C PRO A 404 29.95 4.00 15.86
N ALA A 405 30.15 3.80 17.16
CA ALA A 405 29.18 4.20 18.19
C ALA A 405 28.80 5.69 18.15
N ALA A 406 29.74 6.55 17.73
CA ALA A 406 29.51 7.99 17.58
C ALA A 406 28.62 8.36 16.39
N ASP A 407 28.56 7.49 15.37
CA ASP A 407 27.75 7.72 14.16
C ASP A 407 26.34 7.13 14.29
N ARG A 408 26.12 6.22 15.25
CA ARG A 408 24.80 5.62 15.52
C ARG A 408 23.76 6.67 15.87
N TRP A 409 22.50 6.38 15.59
CA TRP A 409 21.39 7.18 16.08
C TRP A 409 21.30 7.05 17.60
N GLN A 410 21.47 8.17 18.31
CA GLN A 410 21.68 8.18 19.75
C GLN A 410 20.38 7.86 20.51
N ALA A 411 20.50 7.13 21.62
CA ALA A 411 19.34 6.65 22.39
C ALA A 411 18.39 7.77 22.84
N ALA A 412 18.92 8.89 23.30
CA ALA A 412 18.11 10.04 23.72
C ALA A 412 17.37 10.71 22.55
N ASP A 413 17.94 10.67 21.35
CA ASP A 413 17.27 11.18 20.15
C ASP A 413 16.18 10.22 19.65
N ILE A 414 16.42 8.90 19.75
CA ILE A 414 15.41 7.87 19.49
C ILE A 414 14.23 8.04 20.43
N GLU A 415 14.46 8.16 21.74
CA GLU A 415 13.40 8.36 22.74
C GLU A 415 12.57 9.62 22.47
N ARG A 416 13.23 10.70 22.02
CA ARG A 416 12.54 11.93 21.61
C ARG A 416 11.67 11.71 20.37
N PHE A 417 12.15 10.94 19.40
CA PHE A 417 11.37 10.61 18.21
C PHE A 417 10.24 9.61 18.49
N ASP A 418 10.46 8.58 19.33
CA ASP A 418 9.42 7.68 19.84
C ASP A 418 8.29 8.51 20.50
N SER A 419 8.66 9.53 21.28
CA SER A 419 7.70 10.48 21.88
C SER A 419 6.96 11.34 20.85
N LEU A 420 7.61 11.76 19.76
CA LEU A 420 6.94 12.46 18.66
C LEU A 420 5.88 11.56 18.00
N VAL A 421 6.24 10.30 17.69
CA VAL A 421 5.33 9.35 17.05
C VAL A 421 4.13 9.07 17.95
N ARG A 422 4.35 8.80 19.23
CA ARG A 422 3.25 8.53 20.18
C ARG A 422 2.36 9.75 20.40
N ASN A 423 2.95 10.87 20.81
CA ASN A 423 2.18 11.99 21.35
C ASN A 423 1.59 12.89 20.25
N VAL A 424 2.33 13.09 19.15
CA VAL A 424 1.91 14.02 18.08
C VAL A 424 1.27 13.28 16.92
N PHE A 425 1.91 12.22 16.42
CA PHE A 425 1.36 11.51 15.26
C PHE A 425 0.13 10.69 15.67
N TYR A 426 0.28 9.76 16.61
CA TYR A 426 -0.82 8.89 17.03
C TYR A 426 -1.85 9.63 17.91
N GLU A 427 -1.55 9.89 19.18
CA GLU A 427 -2.51 10.43 20.15
C GLU A 427 -3.07 11.79 19.74
N GLY A 428 -2.18 12.71 19.32
CA GLY A 428 -2.55 14.07 18.96
C GLY A 428 -3.25 14.23 17.61
N THR A 429 -3.15 13.24 16.71
CA THR A 429 -3.69 13.38 15.35
C THR A 429 -4.59 12.21 14.93
N VAL A 430 -4.08 10.98 14.86
CA VAL A 430 -4.77 9.89 14.14
C VAL A 430 -5.45 8.82 14.99
N ALA A 431 -5.21 8.75 16.31
CA ALA A 431 -5.80 7.74 17.21
C ALA A 431 -7.34 7.71 17.15
N GLY A 432 -7.98 8.88 17.08
CA GLY A 432 -9.44 8.98 17.02
C GLY A 432 -10.09 8.71 15.66
N TYR A 433 -9.32 8.34 14.62
CA TYR A 433 -9.81 8.16 13.24
C TYR A 433 -10.60 9.38 12.73
N TYR A 434 -11.29 9.27 11.59
CA TYR A 434 -12.25 10.25 11.09
C TYR A 434 -13.35 9.58 10.26
N PRO A 435 -14.22 8.75 10.85
CA PRO A 435 -15.21 7.95 10.11
C PRO A 435 -16.25 8.78 9.37
N GLN A 436 -16.39 10.06 9.73
CA GLN A 436 -17.26 11.00 9.04
C GLN A 436 -16.66 11.56 7.73
N ALA A 437 -15.34 11.45 7.56
CA ALA A 437 -14.69 11.74 6.28
C ALA A 437 -14.92 10.59 5.29
N ASN A 438 -14.46 10.76 4.05
CA ASN A 438 -14.50 9.69 3.06
C ASN A 438 -13.63 8.50 3.45
N GLY A 439 -14.02 7.30 3.02
CA GLY A 439 -13.41 6.05 3.49
C GLY A 439 -11.90 5.93 3.24
N ASN A 440 -11.37 6.61 2.21
CA ASN A 440 -9.94 6.60 1.94
C ASN A 440 -9.10 7.21 3.08
N TRP A 441 -9.66 8.13 3.89
CA TRP A 441 -8.97 8.72 5.04
C TRP A 441 -8.72 7.67 6.11
N ASP A 442 -9.78 6.98 6.55
CA ASP A 442 -9.67 5.95 7.59
C ASP A 442 -8.90 4.73 7.12
N ALA A 443 -8.96 4.37 5.83
CA ALA A 443 -8.10 3.33 5.26
C ALA A 443 -6.60 3.69 5.39
N LEU A 444 -6.24 4.95 5.10
CA LEU A 444 -4.85 5.43 5.26
C LEU A 444 -4.45 5.55 6.74
N ILE A 445 -5.35 6.04 7.60
CA ILE A 445 -5.11 6.11 9.04
C ILE A 445 -4.89 4.71 9.62
N THR A 446 -5.63 3.71 9.15
CA THR A 446 -5.45 2.31 9.58
C THR A 446 -4.04 1.81 9.28
N GLY A 447 -3.56 1.99 8.04
CA GLY A 447 -2.19 1.62 7.69
C GLY A 447 -1.12 2.40 8.46
N ALA A 448 -1.37 3.68 8.77
CA ALA A 448 -0.47 4.49 9.57
C ALA A 448 -0.42 4.04 11.04
N ASN A 449 -1.57 3.75 11.65
CA ASN A 449 -1.65 3.23 13.01
C ASN A 449 -0.96 1.87 13.12
N MET A 450 -1.12 0.98 12.13
CA MET A 450 -0.33 -0.26 12.09
C MET A 450 1.17 0.01 12.06
N ALA A 451 1.64 0.93 11.22
CA ALA A 451 3.05 1.30 11.15
C ALA A 451 3.57 1.89 12.47
N PHE A 452 2.78 2.73 13.14
CA PHE A 452 3.13 3.31 14.44
C PHE A 452 3.15 2.25 15.55
N GLY A 453 2.19 1.33 15.56
CA GLY A 453 2.14 0.20 16.49
C GLY A 453 3.38 -0.69 16.36
N VAL A 454 3.79 -1.02 15.13
CA VAL A 454 5.06 -1.74 14.90
C VAL A 454 6.23 -0.93 15.45
N TYR A 455 6.44 0.32 14.98
CA TYR A 455 7.61 1.13 15.36
C TYR A 455 7.78 1.35 16.87
N LEU A 456 6.66 1.52 17.59
CA LEU A 456 6.62 1.77 19.03
C LEU A 456 6.60 0.49 19.87
N ASP A 457 6.63 -0.70 19.26
CA ASP A 457 6.40 -1.98 19.92
C ASP A 457 5.06 -2.02 20.70
N ASP A 458 4.01 -1.41 20.15
CA ASP A 458 2.70 -1.22 20.80
C ASP A 458 1.60 -2.10 20.17
N HIS A 459 1.29 -3.21 20.84
CA HIS A 459 0.24 -4.15 20.43
C HIS A 459 -1.17 -3.56 20.47
N GLU A 460 -1.44 -2.59 21.35
CA GLU A 460 -2.79 -2.01 21.45
C GLU A 460 -3.11 -1.19 20.21
N ILE A 461 -2.19 -0.31 19.80
CA ILE A 461 -2.32 0.48 18.57
C ILE A 461 -2.48 -0.44 17.35
N PHE A 462 -1.64 -1.48 17.24
CA PHE A 462 -1.66 -2.40 16.12
C PHE A 462 -2.95 -3.22 16.05
N ASN A 463 -3.39 -3.79 17.18
CA ASN A 463 -4.60 -4.62 17.23
C ASN A 463 -5.88 -3.79 17.09
N GLU A 464 -5.88 -2.54 17.55
CA GLU A 464 -6.98 -1.61 17.28
C GLU A 464 -7.07 -1.30 15.78
N ALA A 465 -5.94 -1.12 15.09
CA ALA A 465 -5.92 -0.95 13.64
C ALA A 465 -6.40 -2.21 12.89
N LEU A 466 -6.08 -3.43 13.35
CA LEU A 466 -6.69 -4.67 12.82
C LEU A 466 -8.21 -4.66 13.00
N ARG A 467 -8.71 -4.27 14.17
CA ARG A 467 -10.16 -4.15 14.40
C ARG A 467 -10.78 -3.11 13.46
N GLN A 468 -10.13 -1.98 13.23
CA GLN A 468 -10.61 -1.00 12.25
C GLN A 468 -10.65 -1.59 10.83
N PHE A 469 -9.60 -2.31 10.42
CA PHE A 469 -9.54 -2.93 9.09
C PHE A 469 -10.70 -3.89 8.84
N TYR A 470 -11.01 -4.76 9.82
CA TYR A 470 -12.09 -5.73 9.69
C TYR A 470 -13.47 -5.11 9.92
N ARG A 471 -13.67 -4.38 11.01
CA ARG A 471 -14.99 -3.98 11.49
C ARG A 471 -15.32 -2.51 11.23
N GLY A 472 -14.32 -1.62 11.26
CA GLY A 472 -14.52 -0.18 11.09
C GLY A 472 -15.26 0.48 12.25
N ASP A 473 -15.26 -0.13 13.43
CA ASP A 473 -16.03 0.29 14.59
C ASP A 473 -15.15 0.81 15.73
N VAL A 474 -13.93 1.27 15.43
CA VAL A 474 -13.02 1.79 16.47
C VAL A 474 -13.62 2.97 17.20
N VAL A 475 -14.17 3.90 16.43
CA VAL A 475 -14.91 5.04 16.97
C VAL A 475 -16.32 4.56 17.34
N PRO A 476 -16.74 4.68 18.62
CA PRO A 476 -18.06 4.26 19.06
C PRO A 476 -19.17 4.94 18.27
N GLY A 477 -20.20 4.19 17.91
CA GLY A 477 -21.33 4.72 17.14
C GLY A 477 -20.98 5.05 15.69
N SER A 478 -19.92 4.46 15.13
CA SER A 478 -19.57 4.58 13.72
C SER A 478 -19.48 3.21 13.03
N ALA A 479 -19.70 3.22 11.71
CA ALA A 479 -19.42 2.13 10.80
C ALA A 479 -18.53 2.69 9.69
N SER A 480 -17.23 2.86 9.99
CA SER A 480 -16.29 3.57 9.12
C SER A 480 -16.29 2.98 7.72
N MET A 481 -16.45 3.85 6.72
CA MET A 481 -16.33 3.48 5.31
C MET A 481 -14.88 3.19 4.89
N GLY A 482 -13.90 3.32 5.80
CA GLY A 482 -12.49 2.99 5.54
C GLY A 482 -12.08 1.56 5.93
N SER A 483 -12.97 0.75 6.50
CA SER A 483 -12.70 -0.68 6.72
C SER A 483 -12.84 -1.48 5.43
N LEU A 484 -12.19 -2.65 5.33
CA LEU A 484 -12.08 -3.42 4.08
C LEU A 484 -13.45 -3.72 3.45
N ALA A 485 -14.39 -4.25 4.24
CA ALA A 485 -15.71 -4.66 3.75
C ALA A 485 -16.66 -3.48 3.46
N ASN A 486 -16.38 -2.31 4.04
CA ASN A 486 -17.18 -1.10 3.85
C ASN A 486 -16.66 -0.25 2.70
N TYR A 487 -15.33 -0.20 2.54
CA TYR A 487 -14.68 0.54 1.47
C TYR A 487 -14.82 -0.17 0.13
N ILE A 488 -14.60 -1.49 0.07
CA ILE A 488 -14.69 -2.28 -1.16
C ILE A 488 -15.97 -3.11 -1.13
N TYR A 489 -16.86 -2.85 -2.08
CA TYR A 489 -18.13 -3.55 -2.22
C TYR A 489 -17.93 -4.96 -2.78
N PRO A 490 -18.93 -5.87 -2.65
CA PRO A 490 -18.84 -7.21 -3.24
C PRO A 490 -18.58 -7.21 -4.77
N THR A 491 -18.98 -6.15 -5.47
CA THR A 491 -18.75 -5.96 -6.92
C THR A 491 -17.29 -5.64 -7.26
N GLY A 492 -16.46 -5.29 -6.27
CA GLY A 492 -15.12 -4.74 -6.46
C GLY A 492 -15.07 -3.22 -6.62
N GLU A 493 -16.21 -2.56 -6.85
CA GLU A 493 -16.33 -1.10 -6.73
C GLU A 493 -15.97 -0.64 -5.31
N SER A 494 -15.69 0.65 -5.12
CA SER A 494 -15.40 1.18 -3.79
C SER A 494 -16.29 2.36 -3.44
N GLN A 495 -16.30 2.74 -2.17
CA GLN A 495 -16.98 3.95 -1.71
C GLN A 495 -16.56 5.22 -2.47
N GLU A 496 -15.35 5.26 -3.01
CA GLU A 496 -14.78 6.39 -3.73
C GLU A 496 -14.78 6.21 -5.26
N SER A 497 -15.23 5.08 -5.82
CA SER A 497 -15.21 4.85 -7.28
C SER A 497 -16.14 5.82 -8.03
N SER A 498 -17.19 6.30 -7.36
CA SER A 498 -18.12 7.28 -7.89
C SER A 498 -17.59 8.73 -7.84
N ARG A 499 -16.42 8.96 -7.22
CA ARG A 499 -15.80 10.28 -7.04
C ARG A 499 -14.74 10.56 -8.10
N ASP A 500 -13.57 9.95 -7.94
CA ASP A 500 -12.47 9.98 -8.88
C ASP A 500 -11.45 8.87 -8.59
N VAL A 501 -10.67 8.55 -9.61
CA VAL A 501 -9.70 7.45 -9.57
C VAL A 501 -8.58 7.67 -8.56
N GLY A 502 -8.22 8.93 -8.28
CA GLY A 502 -7.18 9.28 -7.31
C GLY A 502 -7.58 8.92 -5.89
N HIS A 503 -8.75 9.37 -5.44
CA HIS A 503 -9.26 9.07 -4.09
C HIS A 503 -9.60 7.59 -3.92
N TRP A 504 -10.15 6.97 -4.97
CA TRP A 504 -10.35 5.52 -5.00
C TRP A 504 -9.03 4.76 -4.75
N GLY A 505 -7.98 5.11 -5.50
CA GLY A 505 -6.64 4.53 -5.34
C GLY A 505 -6.04 4.75 -3.94
N MET A 506 -6.30 5.90 -3.31
CA MET A 506 -5.80 6.21 -1.96
C MET A 506 -6.34 5.27 -0.88
N GLY A 507 -7.62 4.91 -0.91
CA GLY A 507 -8.15 3.96 0.08
C GLY A 507 -7.68 2.53 -0.17
N LEU A 508 -7.55 2.14 -1.45
CA LEU A 508 -6.93 0.86 -1.83
C LEU A 508 -5.48 0.76 -1.35
N GLU A 509 -4.73 1.86 -1.45
CA GLU A 509 -3.37 1.97 -0.92
C GLU A 509 -3.32 1.77 0.61
N GLY A 510 -4.17 2.45 1.38
CA GLY A 510 -4.22 2.30 2.84
C GLY A 510 -4.54 0.87 3.29
N LEU A 511 -5.51 0.23 2.63
CA LEU A 511 -5.85 -1.19 2.89
C LEU A 511 -4.72 -2.13 2.47
N GLY A 512 -4.06 -1.87 1.35
CA GLY A 512 -2.88 -2.61 0.89
C GLY A 512 -1.73 -2.56 1.88
N TYR A 513 -1.40 -1.38 2.40
CA TYR A 513 -0.39 -1.24 3.44
C TYR A 513 -0.75 -1.96 4.72
N SER A 514 -2.02 -1.93 5.10
CA SER A 514 -2.47 -2.67 6.29
C SER A 514 -2.21 -4.18 6.13
N ALA A 515 -2.50 -4.74 4.94
CA ALA A 515 -2.25 -6.14 4.64
C ALA A 515 -0.75 -6.48 4.58
N GLU A 516 0.06 -5.65 3.93
CA GLU A 516 1.52 -5.83 3.83
C GLU A 516 2.20 -5.78 5.20
N ILE A 517 1.92 -4.75 6.00
CA ILE A 517 2.48 -4.61 7.35
C ILE A 517 2.03 -5.80 8.22
N SER A 518 0.75 -6.19 8.15
CA SER A 518 0.25 -7.36 8.88
C SER A 518 0.98 -8.64 8.51
N LEU A 519 1.22 -8.87 7.22
CA LEU A 519 1.96 -10.04 6.72
C LEU A 519 3.40 -10.06 7.25
N ASN A 520 4.07 -8.89 7.25
CA ASN A 520 5.42 -8.74 7.81
C ASN A 520 5.48 -9.05 9.32
N GLN A 521 4.34 -8.95 10.01
CA GLN A 521 4.18 -9.33 11.42
C GLN A 521 3.69 -10.78 11.63
N GLY A 522 3.60 -11.57 10.55
CA GLY A 522 3.18 -12.98 10.58
C GLY A 522 1.67 -13.19 10.63
N LEU A 523 0.87 -12.17 10.31
CA LEU A 523 -0.59 -12.23 10.28
C LEU A 523 -1.08 -12.02 8.84
N ASP A 524 -1.49 -13.10 8.19
CA ASP A 524 -2.08 -13.03 6.85
C ASP A 524 -3.55 -12.56 6.92
N ILE A 525 -3.80 -11.38 6.34
CA ILE A 525 -5.15 -10.80 6.21
C ILE A 525 -5.58 -10.59 4.76
N PHE A 526 -4.80 -11.06 3.77
CA PHE A 526 -5.15 -10.92 2.35
C PHE A 526 -6.39 -11.73 1.98
N GLY A 527 -6.62 -12.86 2.66
CA GLY A 527 -7.82 -13.68 2.49
C GLY A 527 -9.09 -13.11 3.14
N ALA A 528 -9.01 -11.98 3.84
CA ALA A 528 -10.16 -11.39 4.52
C ALA A 528 -11.31 -11.10 3.53
N TYR A 529 -12.55 -11.42 3.94
CA TYR A 529 -13.76 -11.21 3.15
C TYR A 529 -13.70 -11.82 1.74
N ASP A 530 -13.21 -13.06 1.64
CA ASP A 530 -13.02 -13.79 0.38
C ASP A 530 -12.09 -13.05 -0.60
N SER A 531 -10.90 -12.67 -0.09
CA SER A 531 -9.90 -11.89 -0.84
C SER A 531 -10.46 -10.57 -1.38
N ARG A 532 -11.23 -9.84 -0.57
CA ARG A 532 -11.92 -8.59 -0.97
C ARG A 532 -10.97 -7.54 -1.53
N LEU A 533 -9.75 -7.46 -0.99
CA LEU A 533 -8.74 -6.52 -1.45
C LEU A 533 -8.31 -6.80 -2.90
N LEU A 534 -8.12 -8.08 -3.25
CA LEU A 534 -7.82 -8.50 -4.63
C LEU A 534 -8.99 -8.20 -5.57
N ASN A 535 -10.24 -8.46 -5.14
CA ASN A 535 -11.42 -8.12 -5.93
C ASN A 535 -11.48 -6.61 -6.25
N GLY A 536 -11.27 -5.75 -5.24
CA GLY A 536 -11.21 -4.30 -5.44
C GLY A 536 -10.10 -3.86 -6.38
N ALA A 537 -8.91 -4.45 -6.27
CA ALA A 537 -7.79 -4.17 -7.18
C ALA A 537 -8.08 -4.62 -8.63
N ASN A 538 -8.71 -5.79 -8.81
CA ASN A 538 -9.08 -6.29 -10.12
C ASN A 538 -10.13 -5.40 -10.80
N TYR A 539 -11.15 -4.95 -10.06
CA TYR A 539 -12.14 -4.02 -10.61
C TYR A 539 -11.49 -2.66 -10.94
N PHE A 540 -10.70 -2.09 -10.02
CA PHE A 540 -9.95 -0.85 -10.23
C PHE A 540 -9.01 -0.91 -11.44
N GLY A 541 -8.23 -1.98 -11.55
CA GLY A 541 -7.32 -2.22 -12.67
C GLY A 541 -8.08 -2.36 -13.98
N THR A 542 -9.15 -3.16 -14.01
CA THR A 542 -9.98 -3.36 -15.21
C THR A 542 -10.54 -2.03 -15.72
N TYR A 543 -11.11 -1.23 -14.83
CA TYR A 543 -11.69 0.07 -15.16
C TYR A 543 -10.65 1.06 -15.73
N ASN A 544 -9.44 1.06 -15.16
CA ASN A 544 -8.37 1.98 -15.54
C ASN A 544 -7.50 1.49 -16.72
N LEU A 545 -7.54 0.20 -17.05
CA LEU A 545 -6.89 -0.36 -18.23
C LEU A 545 -7.75 -0.29 -19.49
N SER A 546 -9.08 -0.20 -19.33
CA SER A 546 -9.98 -0.07 -20.48
C SER A 546 -9.90 1.34 -21.05
N ASN A 547 -8.99 1.56 -22.00
CA ASN A 547 -8.85 2.81 -22.75
C ASN A 547 -9.86 2.93 -23.91
N THR A 548 -10.86 2.05 -23.96
CA THR A 548 -11.73 1.85 -25.13
C THR A 548 -13.08 2.55 -25.03
N GLY A 549 -13.39 3.21 -23.91
CA GLY A 549 -14.72 3.78 -23.65
C GLY A 549 -15.82 2.71 -23.56
N LEU A 550 -15.47 1.42 -23.54
CA LEU A 550 -16.43 0.35 -23.33
C LEU A 550 -16.91 0.37 -21.87
N PRO A 551 -18.21 0.19 -21.62
CA PRO A 551 -18.76 0.18 -20.28
C PRO A 551 -18.21 -1.03 -19.51
N VAL A 552 -17.57 -0.75 -18.38
CA VAL A 552 -17.37 -1.74 -17.32
C VAL A 552 -18.65 -1.76 -16.51
N ALA A 553 -19.21 -2.94 -16.25
CA ALA A 553 -20.42 -3.05 -15.45
C ALA A 553 -20.21 -2.39 -14.08
N SER A 554 -21.16 -1.56 -13.67
CA SER A 554 -21.11 -0.83 -12.41
C SER A 554 -22.51 -0.79 -11.83
N GLU A 555 -22.61 -1.07 -10.53
CA GLU A 555 -23.86 -0.90 -9.77
C GLU A 555 -23.93 0.50 -9.16
N THR A 556 -22.78 1.09 -8.83
CA THR A 556 -22.72 2.35 -8.05
C THR A 556 -22.46 3.60 -8.85
N PHE A 557 -22.25 3.42 -10.15
CA PHE A 557 -21.68 4.39 -11.06
C PHE A 557 -20.21 4.72 -10.75
N VAL A 558 -19.33 4.62 -11.76
CA VAL A 558 -17.89 4.90 -11.62
C VAL A 558 -17.52 6.14 -12.44
N SER A 559 -16.84 7.08 -11.78
CA SER A 559 -16.40 8.34 -12.38
C SER A 559 -15.19 8.15 -13.30
N ASP A 560 -15.28 8.68 -14.52
CA ASP A 560 -14.16 8.72 -15.48
C ASP A 560 -13.07 9.73 -15.09
N ARG A 561 -13.26 10.51 -14.02
CA ARG A 561 -12.30 11.52 -13.58
C ARG A 561 -10.98 10.88 -13.15
N GLY A 562 -9.94 11.15 -13.93
CA GLY A 562 -8.61 10.57 -13.72
C GLY A 562 -8.48 9.13 -14.22
N ARG A 563 -9.42 8.64 -15.05
CA ARG A 563 -9.35 7.29 -15.62
C ARG A 563 -8.03 7.05 -16.33
N GLY A 564 -7.45 5.89 -16.06
CA GLY A 564 -6.14 5.49 -16.56
C GLY A 564 -4.96 5.93 -15.69
N THR A 565 -5.18 6.79 -14.70
CA THR A 565 -4.15 7.16 -13.71
C THR A 565 -4.14 6.15 -12.57
N VAL A 566 -3.23 5.18 -12.64
CA VAL A 566 -3.03 4.19 -11.57
C VAL A 566 -1.78 4.60 -10.79
N SER A 567 -1.95 4.86 -9.49
CA SER A 567 -0.88 5.39 -8.64
C SER A 567 -0.66 4.67 -7.31
N THR A 568 -1.40 3.59 -7.05
CA THR A 568 -1.35 2.86 -5.78
C THR A 568 -0.35 1.69 -5.84
N PRO A 569 0.57 1.56 -4.87
CA PRO A 569 1.50 0.43 -4.80
C PRO A 569 0.81 -0.91 -4.45
N LEU A 570 -0.50 -0.92 -4.22
CA LEU A 570 -1.28 -2.13 -3.97
C LEU A 570 -1.02 -3.23 -5.01
N PHE A 571 -0.82 -2.88 -6.28
CA PHE A 571 -0.56 -3.87 -7.31
C PHE A 571 0.78 -4.60 -7.10
N GLU A 572 1.81 -3.90 -6.64
CA GLU A 572 3.09 -4.52 -6.28
C GLU A 572 2.93 -5.39 -5.03
N ILE A 573 2.20 -4.91 -4.02
CA ILE A 573 1.90 -5.68 -2.80
C ILE A 573 1.17 -6.99 -3.12
N LEU A 574 0.11 -6.93 -3.94
CA LEU A 574 -0.68 -8.11 -4.31
C LEU A 574 0.13 -9.11 -5.14
N ALA A 575 0.91 -8.63 -6.11
CA ALA A 575 1.76 -9.52 -6.90
C ALA A 575 2.83 -10.20 -6.03
N ASN A 576 3.40 -9.49 -5.05
CA ASN A 576 4.38 -10.07 -4.12
C ASN A 576 3.73 -11.20 -3.31
N TYR A 577 2.61 -10.90 -2.68
CA TYR A 577 1.87 -11.86 -1.85
C TYR A 577 1.46 -13.12 -2.63
N TYR A 578 0.75 -12.96 -3.76
CA TYR A 578 0.19 -14.10 -4.49
C TYR A 578 1.22 -14.89 -5.32
N THR A 579 2.40 -14.34 -5.60
CA THR A 579 3.52 -15.12 -6.17
C THR A 579 4.02 -16.17 -5.18
N GLY A 580 4.08 -15.82 -3.89
CA GLY A 580 4.43 -16.75 -2.79
C GLY A 580 3.28 -17.63 -2.32
N HIS A 581 2.02 -17.21 -2.57
CA HIS A 581 0.80 -17.90 -2.15
C HIS A 581 -0.11 -18.20 -3.36
N PRO A 582 0.32 -19.08 -4.29
CA PRO A 582 -0.46 -19.40 -5.48
C PRO A 582 -1.71 -20.19 -5.11
N ALA A 583 -2.78 -19.48 -4.73
CA ALA A 583 -4.14 -19.99 -4.79
C ALA A 583 -4.67 -19.87 -6.23
N SER A 584 -5.84 -20.45 -6.51
CA SER A 584 -6.52 -20.37 -7.81
C SER A 584 -7.12 -18.98 -8.09
N HIS A 585 -6.39 -17.91 -7.79
CA HIS A 585 -6.81 -16.54 -8.00
C HIS A 585 -6.33 -16.04 -9.37
N ASP A 586 -7.18 -15.27 -10.05
CA ASP A 586 -6.82 -14.62 -11.30
C ASP A 586 -6.05 -13.32 -11.04
N LEU A 587 -4.75 -13.32 -11.40
CA LEU A 587 -3.86 -12.17 -11.31
C LEU A 587 -3.67 -11.46 -12.66
N THR A 588 -4.38 -11.85 -13.72
CA THR A 588 -4.19 -11.33 -15.08
C THR A 588 -4.26 -9.80 -15.11
N THR A 589 -5.24 -9.23 -14.40
CA THR A 589 -5.40 -7.77 -14.33
C THR A 589 -4.29 -7.11 -13.52
N VAL A 590 -3.88 -7.71 -12.40
CA VAL A 590 -2.78 -7.20 -11.56
C VAL A 590 -1.48 -7.12 -12.37
N GLU A 591 -1.09 -8.22 -13.01
CA GLU A 591 0.12 -8.30 -13.83
C GLU A 591 0.08 -7.32 -15.01
N ARG A 592 -1.09 -7.17 -15.64
CA ARG A 592 -1.26 -6.22 -16.74
C ARG A 592 -1.10 -4.78 -16.27
N VAL A 593 -1.67 -4.41 -15.12
CA VAL A 593 -1.48 -3.07 -14.53
C VAL A 593 -0.01 -2.84 -14.21
N LEU A 594 0.67 -3.80 -13.60
CA LEU A 594 2.09 -3.68 -13.29
C LEU A 594 2.92 -3.45 -14.55
N HIS A 595 2.71 -4.25 -15.58
CA HIS A 595 3.40 -4.13 -16.85
C HIS A 595 3.14 -2.77 -17.54
N GLU A 596 1.88 -2.34 -17.65
CA GLU A 596 1.53 -1.13 -18.40
C GLU A 596 1.78 0.17 -17.62
N LYS A 597 1.61 0.17 -16.28
CA LYS A 597 1.54 1.40 -15.47
C LYS A 597 2.71 1.59 -14.50
N PHE A 598 3.38 0.53 -14.06
CA PHE A 598 4.44 0.61 -13.05
C PHE A 598 5.81 0.33 -13.65
N ARG A 599 5.95 -0.86 -14.25
CA ARG A 599 7.19 -1.44 -14.72
C ARG A 599 7.56 -1.00 -16.15
N SER A 600 6.74 -0.14 -16.75
CA SER A 600 7.03 0.56 -18.02
C SER A 600 7.95 1.79 -17.86
N GLY A 601 8.43 2.07 -16.63
CA GLY A 601 9.53 3.01 -16.38
C GLY A 601 9.19 4.27 -15.58
N SER A 602 7.97 4.43 -15.07
CA SER A 602 7.54 5.66 -14.35
C SER A 602 7.42 5.51 -12.84
N ARG A 603 7.35 4.27 -12.31
CA ARG A 603 7.10 3.98 -10.88
C ARG A 603 7.92 2.80 -10.34
N LEU A 604 9.14 2.63 -10.83
CA LEU A 604 10.00 1.50 -10.41
C LEU A 604 10.46 1.60 -8.95
N ILE A 605 10.36 2.78 -8.31
CA ILE A 605 10.56 2.90 -6.86
C ILE A 605 9.50 2.08 -6.10
N ASP A 606 8.25 2.03 -6.55
CA ASP A 606 7.20 1.23 -5.88
C ASP A 606 7.57 -0.27 -5.95
N THR A 607 8.09 -0.73 -7.10
CA THR A 607 8.64 -2.08 -7.25
C THR A 607 9.82 -2.33 -6.31
N LEU A 608 10.77 -1.38 -6.22
CA LEU A 608 11.92 -1.50 -5.32
C LEU A 608 11.50 -1.65 -3.85
N VAL A 609 10.41 -1.00 -3.45
CA VAL A 609 9.96 -0.95 -2.05
C VAL A 609 9.11 -2.17 -1.67
N PHE A 610 8.22 -2.66 -2.56
CA PHE A 610 7.18 -3.65 -2.20
C PHE A 610 7.30 -5.00 -2.91
N GLN A 611 8.23 -5.18 -3.85
CA GLN A 611 8.50 -6.50 -4.44
C GLN A 611 9.74 -7.10 -3.85
N ASP A 612 9.60 -8.34 -3.34
CA ASP A 612 10.75 -9.14 -3.01
C ASP A 612 11.55 -9.44 -4.26
N ALA A 613 12.83 -9.11 -4.20
CA ALA A 613 13.74 -9.60 -5.21
C ALA A 613 13.82 -11.13 -5.09
N PRO A 614 13.64 -11.88 -6.19
CA PRO A 614 13.76 -13.32 -6.15
C PRO A 614 15.16 -13.68 -5.65
N SER A 615 15.34 -14.84 -5.02
CA SER A 615 16.70 -15.36 -4.88
C SER A 615 17.22 -15.77 -6.25
N ASP A 616 18.42 -15.36 -6.63
CA ASP A 616 19.07 -15.92 -7.82
C ASP A 616 19.57 -17.34 -7.54
N LYS A 617 19.01 -18.29 -8.29
CA LYS A 617 19.33 -19.73 -8.21
C LYS A 617 19.91 -20.24 -9.53
N VAL A 618 19.99 -19.40 -10.55
CA VAL A 618 20.54 -19.78 -11.85
C VAL A 618 22.06 -19.77 -11.69
N ARG A 619 22.72 -20.82 -12.16
CA ARG A 619 24.19 -20.86 -12.13
C ARG A 619 24.72 -20.20 -13.39
N PRO A 620 25.88 -19.53 -13.31
CA PRO A 620 26.50 -18.94 -14.49
C PRO A 620 26.82 -20.02 -15.52
N VAL A 621 26.85 -19.66 -16.80
CA VAL A 621 27.35 -20.54 -17.86
C VAL A 621 28.83 -20.24 -18.02
N VAL A 622 29.68 -21.27 -18.05
CA VAL A 622 31.12 -21.12 -18.23
C VAL A 622 31.66 -22.10 -19.26
N SER A 623 32.47 -21.59 -20.18
CA SER A 623 33.00 -22.32 -21.33
C SER A 623 34.51 -22.15 -21.42
N LEU A 624 35.20 -23.24 -21.74
CA LEU A 624 36.63 -23.21 -22.04
C LEU A 624 36.82 -22.90 -23.52
N VAL A 625 37.49 -21.80 -23.83
CA VAL A 625 37.88 -21.44 -25.20
C VAL A 625 39.27 -21.99 -25.50
N SER A 626 40.21 -21.85 -24.55
CA SER A 626 41.54 -22.46 -24.65
C SER A 626 42.06 -22.90 -23.27
N PRO A 627 42.83 -24.00 -23.21
CA PRO A 627 43.40 -24.76 -24.33
C PRO A 627 42.38 -25.66 -25.05
N ALA A 628 42.31 -25.56 -26.39
CA ALA A 628 41.40 -26.34 -27.23
C ALA A 628 41.99 -27.70 -27.70
N THR A 629 43.29 -27.91 -27.51
CA THR A 629 44.00 -29.13 -27.92
C THR A 629 44.96 -29.60 -26.83
N HIS A 630 45.22 -30.92 -26.77
CA HIS A 630 46.18 -31.53 -25.83
C HIS A 630 47.66 -31.34 -26.26
N GLY A 631 47.93 -30.47 -27.23
CA GLY A 631 49.23 -30.31 -27.88
C GLY A 631 50.28 -29.61 -27.01
N PRO A 632 51.58 -29.84 -27.28
CA PRO A 632 52.66 -29.26 -26.49
C PRO A 632 52.78 -27.76 -26.74
N SER A 633 52.32 -26.96 -25.79
CA SER A 633 52.61 -25.53 -25.71
C SER A 633 53.73 -25.27 -24.69
N ALA A 634 54.50 -24.20 -24.89
CA ALA A 634 55.49 -23.74 -23.91
C ALA A 634 54.86 -23.00 -22.72
N THR A 635 53.61 -22.52 -22.89
CA THR A 635 52.81 -21.83 -21.88
C THR A 635 51.38 -22.37 -21.88
N ALA A 636 50.74 -22.42 -20.72
CA ALA A 636 49.32 -22.69 -20.64
C ALA A 636 48.58 -21.40 -20.99
N GLN A 637 48.08 -21.31 -22.23
CA GLN A 637 47.17 -20.23 -22.64
C GLN A 637 45.78 -20.60 -22.16
N ILE A 638 45.29 -19.89 -21.17
CA ILE A 638 43.96 -20.05 -20.61
C ILE A 638 43.09 -18.96 -21.21
N HIS A 639 41.98 -19.37 -21.80
CA HIS A 639 40.88 -18.49 -22.17
C HIS A 639 39.58 -19.18 -21.74
N ILE A 640 38.90 -18.58 -20.77
CA ILE A 640 37.61 -19.02 -20.27
C ILE A 640 36.63 -17.87 -20.46
N ASP A 641 35.49 -18.15 -21.08
CA ASP A 641 34.37 -17.21 -21.15
C ASP A 641 33.29 -17.65 -20.17
N ALA A 642 32.61 -16.68 -19.56
CA ALA A 642 31.45 -16.92 -18.71
C ALA A 642 30.35 -15.90 -19.02
N THR A 643 29.11 -16.32 -18.84
CA THR A 643 27.91 -15.48 -18.97
C THR A 643 26.93 -15.78 -17.86
N ASP A 644 26.22 -14.77 -17.40
CA ASP A 644 25.16 -14.87 -16.40
C ASP A 644 24.11 -13.78 -16.63
N ASP A 645 22.83 -14.07 -16.41
CA ASP A 645 21.74 -13.11 -16.64
C ASP A 645 21.62 -12.08 -15.50
N ARG A 646 22.24 -12.32 -14.34
CA ARG A 646 22.16 -11.48 -13.14
C ARG A 646 23.51 -10.98 -12.65
N GLY A 647 24.58 -11.34 -13.36
CA GLY A 647 25.89 -10.75 -13.24
C GLY A 647 26.91 -11.68 -12.59
N LEU A 648 28.13 -11.63 -13.10
CA LEU A 648 29.24 -12.45 -12.64
C LEU A 648 30.02 -11.75 -11.52
N ALA A 649 30.37 -12.49 -10.46
CA ALA A 649 31.35 -12.03 -9.49
C ALA A 649 32.77 -12.20 -10.04
N ARG A 650 33.09 -13.39 -10.57
CA ARG A 650 34.44 -13.71 -11.08
C ARG A 650 34.48 -14.98 -11.92
N VAL A 651 35.54 -15.07 -12.74
CA VAL A 651 35.92 -16.28 -13.50
C VAL A 651 37.27 -16.75 -13.00
N ILE A 652 37.40 -18.05 -12.70
CA ILE A 652 38.54 -18.63 -11.99
C ILE A 652 39.11 -19.81 -12.78
N ALA A 653 40.44 -19.85 -12.88
CA ALA A 653 41.22 -20.92 -13.46
C ALA A 653 42.22 -21.47 -12.43
N GLU A 654 42.17 -22.78 -12.20
CA GLU A 654 43.07 -23.47 -11.27
C GLU A 654 43.78 -24.61 -12.00
N ILE A 655 45.11 -24.62 -11.95
CA ILE A 655 45.95 -25.65 -12.58
C ILE A 655 46.49 -26.59 -11.52
N TYR A 656 46.36 -27.89 -11.77
CA TYR A 656 46.81 -28.96 -10.89
C TYR A 656 47.86 -29.84 -11.58
N LYS A 657 48.83 -30.29 -10.80
CA LYS A 657 49.80 -31.33 -11.17
C LYS A 657 49.83 -32.39 -10.07
N ASP A 658 49.69 -33.66 -10.43
CA ASP A 658 49.68 -34.79 -9.48
C ASP A 658 48.68 -34.59 -8.31
N GLY A 659 47.52 -33.99 -8.61
CA GLY A 659 46.47 -33.69 -7.62
C GLY A 659 46.73 -32.47 -6.73
N LYS A 660 47.86 -31.77 -6.89
CA LYS A 660 48.19 -30.55 -6.14
C LYS A 660 47.97 -29.31 -6.98
N LEU A 661 47.37 -28.27 -6.39
CA LEU A 661 47.23 -26.96 -7.01
C LEU A 661 48.62 -26.34 -7.21
N VAL A 662 48.93 -25.95 -8.44
CA VAL A 662 50.21 -25.33 -8.82
C VAL A 662 50.06 -23.89 -9.30
N SER A 663 48.86 -23.49 -9.75
CA SER A 663 48.55 -22.10 -10.08
C SER A 663 47.06 -21.84 -9.94
N SER A 664 46.68 -20.62 -9.53
CA SER A 664 45.30 -20.14 -9.49
C SER A 664 45.28 -18.71 -9.98
N THR A 665 44.48 -18.43 -10.99
CA THR A 665 44.28 -17.09 -11.56
C THR A 665 42.80 -16.80 -11.65
N GLU A 666 42.41 -15.54 -11.52
CA GLU A 666 41.01 -15.12 -11.61
C GLU A 666 40.89 -13.75 -12.30
N THR A 667 39.74 -13.51 -12.90
CA THR A 667 39.29 -12.18 -13.36
C THR A 667 38.03 -11.82 -12.59
N PRO A 668 38.03 -10.73 -11.80
CA PRO A 668 36.82 -10.15 -11.24
C PRO A 668 35.91 -9.65 -12.37
N ALA A 669 34.63 -9.96 -12.30
CA ALA A 669 33.63 -9.57 -13.29
C ALA A 669 32.71 -8.43 -12.80
N ASN A 670 32.73 -8.09 -11.51
CA ASN A 670 32.09 -6.90 -10.93
C ASN A 670 30.60 -6.71 -11.30
N GLY A 671 29.86 -7.80 -11.50
CA GLY A 671 28.44 -7.79 -11.85
C GLY A 671 28.14 -7.74 -13.35
N GLU A 672 29.14 -7.79 -14.23
CA GLU A 672 28.91 -7.86 -15.66
C GLU A 672 28.25 -9.18 -16.06
N THR A 673 27.33 -9.13 -17.03
CA THR A 673 26.60 -10.31 -17.54
C THR A 673 27.46 -11.23 -18.41
N SER A 674 28.67 -10.79 -18.75
CA SER A 674 29.68 -11.60 -19.41
C SER A 674 31.09 -11.22 -18.95
N ALA A 675 31.97 -12.21 -18.82
CA ALA A 675 33.36 -11.97 -18.48
C ALA A 675 34.28 -13.00 -19.13
N THR A 676 35.48 -12.56 -19.45
CA THR A 676 36.54 -13.40 -20.02
C THR A 676 37.74 -13.42 -19.07
N HIS A 677 38.21 -14.62 -18.73
CA HIS A 677 39.50 -14.81 -18.08
C HIS A 677 40.54 -15.24 -19.10
N GLN A 678 41.58 -14.44 -19.25
CA GLN A 678 42.76 -14.77 -20.06
C GLN A 678 44.01 -14.73 -19.19
N ALA A 679 44.81 -15.80 -19.26
CA ALA A 679 46.08 -15.90 -18.57
C ALA A 679 47.06 -16.77 -19.35
N ASP A 680 48.30 -16.29 -19.47
CA ASP A 680 49.42 -17.08 -19.98
C ASP A 680 50.29 -17.53 -18.80
N ILE A 681 50.25 -18.83 -18.49
CA ILE A 681 50.95 -19.37 -17.32
C ILE A 681 52.14 -20.21 -17.77
N ALA A 682 53.34 -19.77 -17.41
CA ALA A 682 54.56 -20.54 -17.60
C ALA A 682 54.60 -21.71 -16.62
N LEU A 683 54.72 -22.94 -17.14
CA LEU A 683 54.75 -24.16 -16.35
C LEU A 683 55.94 -25.04 -16.78
N PRO A 684 56.54 -25.82 -15.88
CA PRO A 684 57.53 -26.82 -16.26
C PRO A 684 56.93 -27.89 -17.19
N ASP A 685 57.79 -28.60 -17.92
CA ASP A 685 57.39 -29.77 -18.71
C ASP A 685 56.61 -30.78 -17.85
N GLY A 686 55.49 -31.27 -18.37
CA GLY A 686 54.61 -32.16 -17.61
C GLY A 686 53.15 -32.18 -18.06
N GLN A 687 52.38 -33.05 -17.39
CA GLN A 687 50.93 -33.18 -17.53
C GLN A 687 50.24 -32.37 -16.44
N TYR A 688 49.18 -31.66 -16.82
CA TYR A 688 48.43 -30.77 -15.95
C TYR A 688 46.92 -30.96 -16.15
N ILE A 689 46.15 -30.57 -15.13
CA ILE A 689 44.70 -30.51 -15.17
C ILE A 689 44.28 -29.07 -14.89
N LEU A 690 43.59 -28.44 -15.84
CA LEU A 690 42.89 -27.18 -15.62
C LEU A 690 41.50 -27.48 -15.06
N LYS A 691 41.17 -26.86 -13.93
CA LYS A 691 39.80 -26.71 -13.44
C LYS A 691 39.39 -25.27 -13.63
N TYR A 692 38.20 -25.06 -14.16
CA TYR A 692 37.69 -23.71 -14.38
C TYR A 692 36.24 -23.62 -13.90
N ARG A 693 35.91 -22.45 -13.35
CA ARG A 693 34.58 -22.14 -12.84
C ARG A 693 34.29 -20.66 -12.98
N ALA A 694 33.00 -20.35 -12.93
CA ALA A 694 32.52 -18.99 -12.73
C ALA A 694 31.65 -18.95 -11.48
N GLU A 695 31.69 -17.82 -10.78
CA GLU A 695 30.85 -17.52 -9.63
C GLU A 695 30.05 -16.26 -9.97
N ASP A 696 28.73 -16.29 -9.76
CA ASP A 696 27.86 -15.12 -9.92
C ASP A 696 27.85 -14.24 -8.66
N VAL A 697 27.18 -13.07 -8.75
CA VAL A 697 27.07 -12.13 -7.62
C VAL A 697 26.17 -12.63 -6.48
N ALA A 698 25.36 -13.66 -6.72
CA ALA A 698 24.54 -14.34 -5.71
C ALA A 698 25.28 -15.51 -5.03
N GLY A 699 26.51 -15.82 -5.46
CA GLY A 699 27.34 -16.89 -4.95
C GLY A 699 27.05 -18.26 -5.57
N ASN A 700 26.19 -18.37 -6.59
CA ASN A 700 26.08 -19.64 -7.31
C ASN A 700 27.33 -19.86 -8.15
N SER A 701 27.82 -21.10 -8.12
CA SER A 701 29.03 -21.49 -8.81
C SER A 701 28.71 -22.51 -9.89
N ALA A 702 29.21 -22.28 -11.10
CA ALA A 702 29.22 -23.29 -12.15
C ALA A 702 30.62 -23.84 -12.34
N HIS A 703 30.74 -25.16 -12.19
CA HIS A 703 31.97 -25.88 -12.51
C HIS A 703 31.78 -26.54 -13.87
N ALA A 704 32.44 -26.04 -14.90
CA ALA A 704 32.27 -26.59 -16.26
C ALA A 704 33.20 -27.77 -16.58
N GLY A 705 34.10 -28.15 -15.68
CA GLY A 705 34.82 -29.42 -15.75
C GLY A 705 36.33 -29.32 -15.60
N THR A 706 36.99 -30.43 -15.88
CA THR A 706 38.46 -30.58 -15.87
C THR A 706 38.97 -30.78 -17.28
N PHE A 707 39.99 -30.04 -17.70
CA PHE A 707 40.66 -30.23 -18.99
C PHE A 707 42.12 -30.63 -18.77
N GLY A 708 42.52 -31.80 -19.28
CA GLY A 708 43.90 -32.26 -19.22
C GLY A 708 44.74 -31.67 -20.36
N PHE A 709 45.93 -31.15 -20.07
CA PHE A 709 46.83 -30.62 -21.09
C PHE A 709 48.30 -30.90 -20.77
N LYS A 710 49.16 -30.86 -21.80
CA LYS A 710 50.60 -31.10 -21.67
C LYS A 710 51.39 -29.85 -22.03
N ILE A 711 52.31 -29.46 -21.17
CA ILE A 711 53.31 -28.42 -21.45
C ILE A 711 54.61 -29.11 -21.84
N ARG A 712 55.31 -28.61 -22.86
CA ARG A 712 56.69 -29.01 -23.21
C ARG A 712 57.57 -27.79 -23.37
N ALA A 713 58.79 -27.86 -22.85
CA ALA A 713 59.78 -26.81 -23.09
C ALA A 713 60.15 -26.77 -24.58
N SER A 714 60.23 -25.57 -25.15
CA SER A 714 60.73 -25.35 -26.51
C SER A 714 62.19 -25.82 -26.61
N GLY A 715 62.42 -27.07 -27.00
CA GLY A 715 63.77 -27.64 -27.16
C GLY A 715 63.92 -29.14 -26.90
N SER A 716 62.93 -29.83 -26.33
CA SER A 716 62.98 -31.29 -26.15
C SER A 716 62.20 -32.02 -27.24
N ALA A 717 62.91 -32.50 -28.27
CA ALA A 717 62.38 -33.38 -29.32
C ALA A 717 61.99 -34.75 -28.77
#